data_AF-A0A7R8ZJ15-F1
#
_entry.id   AF-A0A7R8ZJ15-F1
#
_cell.length_a   1.000
_cell.length_b   1.000
_cell.length_c   1.000
_cell.angle_alpha   90.00
_cell.angle_beta   90.00
_cell.angle_gamma   90.00
#
_symmetry.space_group_name_H-M   'P 1'
#
loop_
_entity.id
_entity.type
_entity.pdbx_description
1 polymer ?
#
loop_
_entity_poly.entity_id
_entity_poly.type
_entity_poly.pdbx_seq_one_letter_code
_entity_poly.pdbx_strand_id
1 'polypeptide(L)'
;MTNIIDNYLSTHASALTVRAQRATLLANNLANADTPNYKAQDIDFQKTLKQQLATSSPGLNVTHSKHIPLNGGPGSSAPLIQYRVPNQASLDGNTVDTDIENGSAMSAQTLRLNLTASNMANANTVASSPEEAYKSRQAVFSAALQGALAGNEASGVQTKGVVESQASHEMRYEPGHPLANEDGYIFSSNVDPIEEMANMMSASRSYQNNIEYQLAINTTNGGSAKVEDLGADEFMTLMLEQLKNQDPLEPEDNGELIHQIDLGIRSPGPNKFSWDGLLETGERAPEGDYKVAIDYGTGEYAAAAEVMLEQKIDSVSFSNQGGDIVLNTIGGIGAASAELEVIANNIANNATNGFKRSRASFADVYSSTPNGTANVTSGSGVRVAGIKQEFKQGDITYTNNNMDLSIGGEGFFRLDDGGVIEYSRAGTFGLDNEGNIVDTSGAFLTGFQANDAGELSSALGRINVGFDNLPPKQTSNLSINLNLDTGTEVPTTAYDREEPNSYNFSTSAVIFDSQGTAHEMSIYYRKDAANEWTSYSYVGDTQISTAGGDKLIFDTHGEIESINGVAITDSSTVNTLTFTPVVGTEPQEIVMDLSTITQYDIPFGVNEVLQDGASTGRLSDIEIDPTGIVFGRYSNNNSKALGQIVISNFTNPQGLSPTGGTTWTETFSSGVPATGIPGSASLGLVQSGALEESNVDLTEELVAMIGAQRSFQANAQITGKPWVMDKMIYLAMSGAKEAMLRQASNNHNLANANTTGFKADLDALKSTPVYGPGHPGRVYVQDVRSGADHTGGEIMRTGNDLDIAINGDGFIAVQDRDGSEGYTRAGDLRINASGLLENGAGYPIMGNGGPIAIPPFEKLQVGSDGTISILPLGQDATTMAVIDRIKLVKPDTSTLEKNTNGIFHAKGEAPLPDASVNIVSGSLEGSNVNPVESLVKMIEISRQFEMQVKMMKSAEENDKSAAKLLQVG
;
A
#
# COMPACT_ATOMS: atom_id res chain seq x y z
N MET A 1 -1.53 -14.04 -63.96
CA MET A 1 -1.37 -13.26 -62.71
C MET A 1 0.09 -12.95 -62.35
N THR A 2 1.09 -13.49 -63.07
CA THR A 2 2.52 -13.30 -62.77
C THR A 2 3.12 -11.94 -63.19
N ASN A 3 2.47 -11.17 -64.07
CA ASN A 3 3.03 -9.92 -64.63
C ASN A 3 2.83 -8.65 -63.79
N ILE A 4 1.95 -8.64 -62.79
CA ILE A 4 1.69 -7.42 -61.98
C ILE A 4 2.72 -7.31 -60.87
N ILE A 5 3.04 -8.42 -60.20
CA ILE A 5 4.05 -8.47 -59.13
C ILE A 5 5.44 -8.16 -59.69
N ASP A 6 5.79 -8.72 -60.87
CA ASP A 6 7.08 -8.42 -61.52
C ASP A 6 7.18 -6.96 -62.00
N ASN A 7 6.09 -6.34 -62.45
CA ASN A 7 6.08 -4.91 -62.78
C ASN A 7 6.15 -4.00 -61.54
N TYR A 8 5.48 -4.35 -60.45
CA TYR A 8 5.57 -3.58 -59.20
C TYR A 8 6.95 -3.69 -58.57
N LEU A 9 7.53 -4.89 -58.54
CA LEU A 9 8.90 -5.14 -58.04
C LEU A 9 9.95 -4.48 -58.94
N SER A 10 9.80 -4.52 -60.28
CA SER A 10 10.73 -3.85 -61.18
C SER A 10 10.64 -2.33 -61.05
N THR A 11 9.42 -1.77 -60.90
CA THR A 11 9.22 -0.33 -60.69
C THR A 11 9.81 0.13 -59.36
N HIS A 12 9.64 -0.67 -58.28
CA HIS A 12 10.28 -0.38 -56.99
C HIS A 12 11.80 -0.52 -57.05
N ALA A 13 12.33 -1.55 -57.71
CA ALA A 13 13.78 -1.76 -57.87
C ALA A 13 14.43 -0.65 -58.71
N SER A 14 13.79 -0.22 -59.81
CA SER A 14 14.22 0.93 -60.61
C SER A 14 14.12 2.23 -59.80
N ALA A 15 13.04 2.45 -59.05
CA ALA A 15 12.91 3.62 -58.17
C ALA A 15 13.96 3.64 -57.04
N LEU A 16 14.29 2.47 -56.47
CA LEU A 16 15.38 2.30 -55.50
C LEU A 16 16.74 2.59 -56.13
N THR A 17 16.94 2.17 -57.38
CA THR A 17 18.20 2.43 -58.11
C THR A 17 18.37 3.91 -58.40
N VAL A 18 17.32 4.61 -58.88
CA VAL A 18 17.37 6.08 -59.07
C VAL A 18 17.55 6.80 -57.74
N ARG A 19 16.91 6.32 -56.66
CA ARG A 19 17.13 6.86 -55.31
C ARG A 19 18.56 6.65 -54.82
N ALA A 20 19.13 5.48 -55.04
CA ALA A 20 20.52 5.18 -54.68
C ALA A 20 21.49 6.06 -55.48
N GLN A 21 21.28 6.22 -56.79
CA GLN A 21 22.07 7.10 -57.64
C GLN A 21 21.95 8.58 -57.25
N ARG A 22 20.74 9.04 -56.89
CA ARG A 22 20.53 10.39 -56.37
C ARG A 22 21.20 10.56 -55.00
N ALA A 23 21.13 9.56 -54.12
CA ALA A 23 21.84 9.57 -52.84
C ALA A 23 23.36 9.62 -53.03
N THR A 24 23.91 8.95 -54.07
CA THR A 24 25.33 9.07 -54.43
C THR A 24 25.69 10.46 -54.97
N LEU A 25 24.80 11.10 -55.75
CA LEU A 25 25.03 12.48 -56.21
C LEU A 25 24.90 13.50 -55.09
N LEU A 26 23.96 13.32 -54.17
CA LEU A 26 23.87 14.11 -52.94
C LEU A 26 25.13 13.93 -52.10
N ALA A 27 25.62 12.70 -51.93
CA ALA A 27 26.88 12.43 -51.25
C ALA A 27 28.09 13.05 -51.98
N ASN A 28 28.12 13.06 -53.32
CA ASN A 28 29.17 13.72 -54.10
C ASN A 28 29.10 15.24 -54.04
N ASN A 29 27.90 15.83 -54.03
CA ASN A 29 27.74 17.26 -53.85
C ASN A 29 28.16 17.67 -52.44
N LEU A 30 27.78 16.88 -51.43
CA LEU A 30 28.15 17.11 -50.03
C LEU A 30 29.64 16.93 -49.79
N ALA A 31 30.28 15.95 -50.44
CA ALA A 31 31.74 15.75 -50.36
C ALA A 31 32.55 16.87 -51.02
N ASN A 32 31.94 17.63 -51.94
CA ASN A 32 32.55 18.78 -52.61
C ASN A 32 32.00 20.12 -52.10
N ALA A 33 31.33 20.12 -50.93
CA ALA A 33 30.71 21.30 -50.34
C ALA A 33 31.70 22.42 -49.97
N ASP A 34 33.01 22.16 -49.95
CA ASP A 34 34.07 23.17 -49.74
C ASP A 34 34.99 23.33 -50.97
N THR A 35 34.59 22.81 -52.13
CA THR A 35 35.39 22.90 -53.35
C THR A 35 35.04 24.18 -54.12
N PRO A 36 35.99 25.15 -54.26
CA PRO A 36 35.70 26.41 -54.95
C PRO A 36 35.22 26.19 -56.38
N ASN A 37 34.19 26.92 -56.82
CA ASN A 37 33.51 26.80 -58.12
C ASN A 37 32.80 25.46 -58.41
N TYR A 38 32.57 24.61 -57.40
CA TYR A 38 31.82 23.36 -57.59
C TYR A 38 30.32 23.64 -57.79
N LYS A 39 29.71 22.97 -58.78
CA LYS A 39 28.28 23.11 -59.09
C LYS A 39 27.52 21.84 -58.68
N ALA A 40 26.60 21.97 -57.75
CA ALA A 40 25.75 20.89 -57.28
C ALA A 40 24.96 20.27 -58.44
N GLN A 41 24.98 18.94 -58.53
CA GLN A 41 24.32 18.15 -59.55
C GLN A 41 23.06 17.46 -58.99
N ASP A 42 21.89 17.60 -59.62
CA ASP A 42 20.70 16.81 -59.25
C ASP A 42 20.16 15.98 -60.43
N ILE A 43 19.36 14.97 -60.10
CA ILE A 43 18.63 14.12 -61.06
C ILE A 43 17.17 14.57 -61.10
N ASP A 44 16.66 14.89 -62.29
CA ASP A 44 15.21 15.00 -62.54
C ASP A 44 14.55 13.61 -62.43
N PHE A 45 14.15 13.27 -61.20
CA PHE A 45 13.64 11.94 -60.85
C PHE A 45 12.47 11.50 -61.73
N GLN A 46 11.54 12.40 -62.06
CA GLN A 46 10.35 12.05 -62.84
C GLN A 46 10.72 11.70 -64.29
N LYS A 47 11.68 12.42 -64.87
CA LYS A 47 12.11 12.24 -66.26
C LYS A 47 13.08 11.06 -66.40
N THR A 48 13.97 10.87 -65.45
CA THR A 48 14.91 9.72 -65.38
C THR A 48 14.18 8.41 -65.08
N LEU A 49 13.21 8.41 -64.15
CA LEU A 49 12.40 7.23 -63.87
C LEU A 49 11.52 6.88 -65.09
N LYS A 50 10.91 7.86 -65.77
CA LYS A 50 10.18 7.63 -67.03
C LYS A 50 11.08 7.07 -68.14
N GLN A 51 12.34 7.50 -68.24
CA GLN A 51 13.31 6.95 -69.20
C GLN A 51 13.75 5.52 -68.86
N GLN A 52 14.00 5.21 -67.58
CA GLN A 52 14.35 3.86 -67.14
C GLN A 52 13.17 2.87 -67.22
N LEU A 53 11.95 3.35 -67.01
CA LEU A 53 10.72 2.59 -67.25
C LEU A 53 10.41 2.45 -68.75
N ALA A 54 10.92 3.34 -69.61
CA ALA A 54 10.74 3.26 -71.06
C ALA A 54 11.77 2.35 -71.74
N THR A 55 12.96 2.17 -71.18
CA THR A 55 13.99 1.22 -71.68
C THR A 55 13.74 -0.23 -71.29
N SER A 56 12.77 -0.48 -70.41
CA SER A 56 12.30 -1.83 -70.04
C SER A 56 11.18 -2.29 -70.98
N SER A 57 11.49 -2.43 -72.28
CA SER A 57 10.69 -3.25 -73.20
C SER A 57 11.57 -4.23 -73.97
N PRO A 58 11.09 -5.47 -74.21
CA PRO A 58 11.93 -6.65 -74.25
C PRO A 58 12.47 -6.94 -75.65
N GLY A 59 13.73 -7.34 -75.72
CA GLY A 59 14.20 -8.08 -76.88
C GLY A 59 15.70 -8.09 -77.06
N LEU A 60 16.35 -9.19 -76.68
CA LEU A 60 17.43 -9.77 -77.48
C LEU A 60 17.31 -11.30 -77.43
N ASN A 61 17.34 -11.90 -78.62
CA ASN A 61 17.15 -13.33 -78.87
C ASN A 61 18.18 -14.19 -78.12
N VAL A 62 17.71 -15.21 -77.40
CA VAL A 62 18.53 -16.32 -76.90
C VAL A 62 18.74 -17.34 -78.02
N THR A 63 19.98 -17.80 -78.21
CA THR A 63 20.32 -18.85 -79.18
C THR A 63 19.92 -20.26 -78.73
N HIS A 64 19.50 -20.43 -77.47
CA HIS A 64 18.96 -21.71 -76.97
C HIS A 64 18.09 -21.53 -75.72
N SER A 65 17.07 -22.38 -75.56
CA SER A 65 16.09 -22.39 -74.46
C SER A 65 16.63 -22.80 -73.08
N LYS A 66 17.94 -22.99 -72.92
CA LYS A 66 18.60 -23.32 -71.64
C LYS A 66 19.66 -22.31 -71.22
N HIS A 67 19.81 -21.20 -71.94
CA HIS A 67 20.72 -20.14 -71.53
C HIS A 67 20.02 -19.29 -70.45
N ILE A 68 20.64 -19.23 -69.28
CA ILE A 68 20.26 -18.27 -68.24
C ILE A 68 20.60 -16.89 -68.79
N PRO A 69 19.63 -15.96 -68.89
CA PRO A 69 19.93 -14.61 -69.32
C PRO A 69 20.81 -13.96 -68.24
N LEU A 70 22.08 -13.76 -68.55
CA LEU A 70 22.88 -12.76 -67.85
C LEU A 70 22.25 -11.43 -68.21
N ASN A 71 21.48 -10.86 -67.27
CA ASN A 71 21.03 -9.49 -67.37
C ASN A 71 22.30 -8.63 -67.37
N GLY A 72 22.76 -8.24 -68.57
CA GLY A 72 23.76 -7.21 -68.72
C GLY A 72 23.27 -6.00 -67.94
N GLY A 73 24.15 -5.44 -67.10
CA GLY A 73 23.84 -4.30 -66.25
C GLY A 73 23.08 -3.21 -67.01
N PRO A 74 22.23 -2.42 -66.32
CA PRO A 74 21.38 -1.43 -66.95
C PRO A 74 22.21 -0.59 -67.91
N GLY A 75 21.84 -0.64 -69.20
CA GLY A 75 22.46 0.20 -70.23
C GLY A 75 22.48 1.63 -69.71
N SER A 76 23.68 2.16 -69.53
CA SER A 76 23.92 3.48 -68.98
C SER A 76 23.46 4.55 -69.98
N SER A 77 22.15 4.82 -70.04
CA SER A 77 21.73 6.17 -70.37
C SER A 77 22.10 7.01 -69.16
N ALA A 78 23.16 7.82 -69.30
CA ALA A 78 23.61 8.72 -68.26
C ALA A 78 22.40 9.53 -67.74
N PRO A 79 22.23 9.66 -66.40
CA PRO A 79 21.17 10.49 -65.85
C PRO A 79 21.26 11.89 -66.46
N LEU A 80 20.11 12.50 -66.73
CA LEU A 80 20.03 13.92 -67.11
C LEU A 80 20.41 14.74 -65.88
N ILE A 81 21.71 14.92 -65.69
CA ILE A 81 22.29 15.72 -64.63
C ILE A 81 22.05 17.19 -64.98
N GLN A 82 21.34 17.90 -64.10
CA GLN A 82 21.22 19.36 -64.16
C GLN A 82 22.09 19.98 -63.06
N TYR A 83 22.75 21.09 -63.40
CA TYR A 83 23.56 21.88 -62.47
C TYR A 83 22.69 22.92 -61.81
N ARG A 84 22.69 22.98 -60.48
CA ARG A 84 21.87 23.95 -59.75
C ARG A 84 22.40 25.38 -59.88
N VAL A 85 21.48 26.34 -59.97
CA VAL A 85 21.79 27.78 -59.87
C VAL A 85 21.57 28.23 -58.41
N PRO A 86 22.59 28.77 -57.72
CA PRO A 86 22.47 29.14 -56.32
C PRO A 86 21.58 30.38 -56.12
N ASN A 87 20.77 30.40 -55.07
CA ASN A 87 19.92 31.55 -54.73
C ASN A 87 20.69 32.70 -54.06
N GLN A 88 21.89 32.46 -53.54
CA GLN A 88 22.87 33.48 -53.16
C GLN A 88 24.26 33.04 -53.63
N ALA A 89 25.00 33.95 -54.25
CA ALA A 89 26.36 33.65 -54.69
C ALA A 89 27.28 33.61 -53.47
N SER A 90 27.69 32.41 -53.07
CA SER A 90 28.91 32.28 -52.25
C SER A 90 30.05 32.98 -53.00
N LEU A 91 30.89 33.75 -52.28
CA LEU A 91 32.01 34.50 -52.88
C LEU A 91 33.02 33.60 -53.62
N ASP A 92 32.97 32.28 -53.41
CA ASP A 92 33.83 31.26 -54.01
C ASP A 92 33.21 30.49 -55.20
N GLY A 93 31.97 30.81 -55.60
CA GLY A 93 31.29 30.20 -56.76
C GLY A 93 30.72 28.80 -56.54
N ASN A 94 30.63 28.31 -55.29
CA ASN A 94 30.02 27.03 -54.93
C ASN A 94 28.49 27.11 -54.82
N THR A 95 27.76 26.04 -55.18
CA THR A 95 26.29 26.03 -55.29
C THR A 95 25.57 24.98 -54.41
N VAL A 96 26.28 24.36 -53.46
CA VAL A 96 25.73 23.38 -52.50
C VAL A 96 25.18 24.11 -51.27
N ASP A 97 23.88 23.94 -50.96
CA ASP A 97 23.23 24.50 -49.76
C ASP A 97 22.84 23.34 -48.81
N THR A 98 23.68 23.11 -47.81
CA THR A 98 23.58 21.97 -46.88
C THR A 98 22.49 22.13 -45.83
N ASP A 99 22.04 23.36 -45.57
CA ASP A 99 21.14 23.66 -44.46
C ASP A 99 19.67 23.44 -44.85
N ILE A 100 19.29 23.82 -46.07
CA ILE A 100 17.93 23.62 -46.60
C ILE A 100 17.63 22.13 -46.86
N GLU A 101 18.61 21.37 -47.36
CA GLU A 101 18.44 19.93 -47.66
C GLU A 101 18.25 19.09 -46.40
N ASN A 102 19.00 19.38 -45.34
CA ASN A 102 18.94 18.64 -44.09
C ASN A 102 17.70 19.02 -43.24
N GLY A 103 17.32 20.30 -43.19
CA GLY A 103 16.13 20.76 -42.45
C GLY A 103 14.80 20.22 -43.01
N SER A 104 14.68 20.15 -44.34
CA SER A 104 13.50 19.56 -45.01
C SER A 104 13.41 18.03 -44.81
N ALA A 105 14.55 17.33 -44.73
CA ALA A 105 14.58 15.90 -44.44
C ALA A 105 14.23 15.58 -42.98
N MET A 106 14.67 16.39 -42.02
CA MET A 106 14.35 16.22 -40.60
C MET A 106 12.86 16.43 -40.32
N SER A 107 12.26 17.51 -40.84
CA SER A 107 10.82 17.78 -40.68
C SER A 107 9.93 16.68 -41.26
N ALA A 108 10.34 16.07 -42.37
CA ALA A 108 9.67 14.91 -42.96
C ALA A 108 9.72 13.66 -42.07
N GLN A 109 10.86 13.37 -41.42
CA GLN A 109 10.96 12.24 -40.49
C GLN A 109 10.19 12.50 -39.19
N THR A 110 10.20 13.73 -38.66
CA THR A 110 9.42 14.10 -37.48
C THR A 110 7.92 13.90 -37.70
N LEU A 111 7.40 14.22 -38.90
CA LEU A 111 6.02 13.93 -39.24
C LEU A 111 5.72 12.43 -39.28
N ARG A 112 6.61 11.61 -39.85
CA ARG A 112 6.46 10.13 -39.81
C ARG A 112 6.43 9.60 -38.39
N LEU A 113 7.34 10.06 -37.53
CA LEU A 113 7.39 9.66 -36.13
C LEU A 113 6.09 10.01 -35.38
N ASN A 114 5.55 11.21 -35.61
CA ASN A 114 4.26 11.62 -35.03
C ASN A 114 3.07 10.80 -35.54
N LEU A 115 3.01 10.51 -36.84
CA LEU A 115 1.93 9.69 -37.41
C LEU A 115 2.01 8.25 -36.91
N THR A 116 3.21 7.69 -36.81
CA THR A 116 3.42 6.36 -36.27
C THR A 116 3.06 6.28 -34.78
N ALA A 117 3.39 7.30 -33.98
CA ALA A 117 2.92 7.39 -32.59
C ALA A 117 1.39 7.51 -32.49
N SER A 118 0.77 8.29 -33.37
CA SER A 118 -0.69 8.40 -33.48
C SER A 118 -1.34 7.06 -33.86
N ASN A 119 -0.82 6.35 -34.87
CA ASN A 119 -1.32 5.04 -35.27
C ASN A 119 -1.18 4.03 -34.13
N MET A 120 -0.01 3.98 -33.47
CA MET A 120 0.26 3.09 -32.35
C MET A 120 -0.64 3.33 -31.15
N ALA A 121 -0.90 4.60 -30.79
CA ALA A 121 -1.85 4.92 -29.74
C ALA A 121 -3.25 4.38 -30.08
N ASN A 122 -3.72 4.59 -31.32
CA ASN A 122 -5.07 4.20 -31.75
C ASN A 122 -5.22 2.73 -32.16
N ALA A 123 -4.19 1.89 -32.03
CA ALA A 123 -4.20 0.52 -32.56
C ALA A 123 -5.31 -0.38 -32.01
N ASN A 124 -5.80 -0.11 -30.79
CA ASN A 124 -6.88 -0.87 -30.15
C ASN A 124 -8.19 -0.09 -30.03
N THR A 125 -8.31 1.03 -30.73
CA THR A 125 -9.58 1.76 -30.76
C THR A 125 -10.62 0.97 -31.52
N VAL A 126 -11.86 1.07 -31.06
CA VAL A 126 -13.02 0.40 -31.65
C VAL A 126 -14.12 1.40 -31.92
N ALA A 127 -14.98 1.08 -32.88
CA ALA A 127 -16.12 1.91 -33.23
C ALA A 127 -17.37 1.05 -33.55
N SER A 128 -18.54 1.69 -33.50
CA SER A 128 -19.84 1.07 -33.83
C SER A 128 -20.09 0.96 -35.34
N SER A 129 -19.34 1.69 -36.17
CA SER A 129 -19.45 1.64 -37.63
C SER A 129 -18.08 1.57 -38.32
N PRO A 130 -17.99 0.99 -39.53
CA PRO A 130 -16.74 0.95 -40.31
C PRO A 130 -16.21 2.34 -40.69
N GLU A 131 -17.09 3.33 -40.78
CA GLU A 131 -16.72 4.70 -41.14
C GLU A 131 -16.08 5.45 -39.97
N GLU A 132 -16.47 5.13 -38.73
CA GLU A 132 -15.91 5.70 -37.51
C GLU A 132 -14.62 5.01 -37.04
N ALA A 133 -14.34 3.78 -37.51
CA ALA A 133 -13.19 3.01 -37.08
C ALA A 133 -11.85 3.62 -37.57
N TYR A 134 -10.88 3.73 -36.66
CA TYR A 134 -9.60 4.38 -36.94
C TYR A 134 -8.82 3.72 -38.09
N LYS A 135 -8.40 4.53 -39.05
CA LYS A 135 -7.53 4.13 -40.16
C LYS A 135 -6.09 4.58 -39.95
N SER A 136 -5.14 3.67 -40.15
CA SER A 136 -3.71 3.99 -40.12
C SER A 136 -3.38 5.07 -41.16
N ARG A 137 -2.53 6.02 -40.74
CA ARG A 137 -2.14 7.19 -41.53
C ARG A 137 -0.69 7.14 -41.92
N GLN A 138 -0.40 7.47 -43.19
CA GLN A 138 0.96 7.51 -43.71
C GLN A 138 1.27 8.88 -44.33
N ALA A 139 2.49 9.38 -44.11
CA ALA A 139 2.95 10.61 -44.75
C ALA A 139 3.32 10.37 -46.21
N VAL A 140 2.84 11.24 -47.11
CA VAL A 140 3.24 11.26 -48.53
C VAL A 140 4.13 12.45 -48.76
N PHE A 141 5.30 12.21 -49.34
CA PHE A 141 6.31 13.23 -49.62
C PHE A 141 6.39 13.55 -51.11
N SER A 142 6.71 14.80 -51.43
CA SER A 142 7.07 15.26 -52.77
C SER A 142 8.36 16.09 -52.74
N ALA A 143 9.01 16.23 -53.88
CA ALA A 143 10.11 17.20 -54.01
C ALA A 143 9.55 18.63 -53.92
N ALA A 144 10.16 19.49 -53.10
CA ALA A 144 9.88 20.92 -53.06
C ALA A 144 10.51 21.58 -54.30
N LEU A 145 9.70 22.21 -55.16
CA LEU A 145 10.15 23.08 -56.26
C LEU A 145 9.78 24.53 -55.91
N GLN A 146 10.75 25.44 -55.91
CA GLN A 146 10.52 26.86 -55.64
C GLN A 146 10.72 27.71 -56.92
N GLY A 147 9.70 28.49 -57.30
CA GLY A 147 9.84 29.72 -58.10
C GLY A 147 9.81 29.62 -59.64
N ALA A 148 8.75 30.17 -60.25
CA ALA A 148 8.56 30.29 -61.68
C ALA A 148 9.29 31.52 -62.28
N LEU A 149 10.42 31.30 -62.97
CA LEU A 149 10.90 31.98 -64.19
C LEU A 149 12.31 31.45 -64.49
N ALA A 150 12.41 30.58 -65.49
CA ALA A 150 13.62 29.92 -66.02
C ALA A 150 14.30 28.87 -65.11
N GLY A 151 13.89 27.60 -65.26
CA GLY A 151 14.62 26.42 -64.79
C GLY A 151 14.01 25.77 -63.53
N ASN A 152 13.36 24.63 -63.70
CA ASN A 152 12.75 23.86 -62.61
C ASN A 152 13.84 23.11 -61.83
N GLU A 153 14.15 23.51 -60.60
CA GLU A 153 15.10 22.80 -59.74
C GLU A 153 14.50 22.48 -58.35
N ALA A 154 14.75 21.26 -57.89
CA ALA A 154 14.24 20.73 -56.63
C ALA A 154 15.19 21.06 -55.47
N SER A 155 14.66 21.65 -54.40
CA SER A 155 15.45 22.20 -53.28
C SER A 155 15.13 21.58 -51.91
N GLY A 156 14.46 20.42 -51.86
CA GLY A 156 14.18 19.72 -50.59
C GLY A 156 13.04 18.70 -50.66
N VAL A 157 12.70 18.10 -49.51
CA VAL A 157 11.55 17.20 -49.37
C VAL A 157 10.42 17.96 -48.66
N GLN A 158 9.25 18.05 -49.30
CA GLN A 158 8.05 18.65 -48.71
C GLN A 158 6.98 17.58 -48.47
N THR A 159 6.29 17.70 -47.35
CA THR A 159 5.09 16.90 -47.07
C THR A 159 3.98 17.31 -48.02
N LYS A 160 3.54 16.39 -48.88
CA LYS A 160 2.42 16.58 -49.81
C LYS A 160 1.06 16.40 -49.10
N GLY A 161 1.03 15.57 -48.06
CA GLY A 161 -0.14 15.33 -47.23
C GLY A 161 -0.04 14.03 -46.44
N VAL A 162 -1.12 13.69 -45.73
CA VAL A 162 -1.30 12.44 -44.99
C VAL A 162 -2.41 11.64 -45.68
N VAL A 163 -2.16 10.36 -45.99
CA VAL A 163 -3.15 9.45 -46.59
C VAL A 163 -3.55 8.37 -45.60
N GLU A 164 -4.83 7.99 -45.63
CA GLU A 164 -5.37 6.90 -44.82
C GLU A 164 -5.31 5.57 -45.58
N SER A 165 -5.00 4.50 -44.85
CA SER A 165 -4.99 3.14 -45.38
C SER A 165 -6.36 2.71 -45.88
N GLN A 166 -6.36 1.96 -46.99
CA GLN A 166 -7.57 1.37 -47.60
C GLN A 166 -7.81 -0.08 -47.15
N ALA A 167 -7.04 -0.58 -46.18
CA ALA A 167 -7.23 -1.93 -45.63
C ALA A 167 -8.58 -2.02 -44.87
N SER A 168 -9.28 -3.14 -45.05
CA SER A 168 -10.54 -3.43 -44.37
C SER A 168 -10.35 -3.62 -42.86
N HIS A 169 -11.28 -3.10 -42.06
CA HIS A 169 -11.32 -3.32 -40.61
C HIS A 169 -11.76 -4.74 -40.26
N GLU A 170 -11.32 -5.22 -39.10
CA GLU A 170 -11.80 -6.48 -38.53
C GLU A 170 -13.13 -6.25 -37.81
N MET A 171 -14.13 -7.11 -38.09
CA MET A 171 -15.45 -7.08 -37.49
C MET A 171 -15.53 -8.17 -36.41
N ARG A 172 -15.88 -7.80 -35.18
CA ARG A 172 -16.01 -8.73 -34.03
C ARG A 172 -17.41 -8.62 -33.42
N TYR A 173 -17.99 -9.75 -33.03
CA TYR A 173 -19.31 -9.80 -32.38
C TYR A 173 -19.15 -9.74 -30.86
N GLU A 174 -19.51 -8.61 -30.26
CA GLU A 174 -19.45 -8.34 -28.81
C GLU A 174 -20.66 -7.51 -28.37
N PRO A 175 -21.84 -8.13 -28.20
CA PRO A 175 -23.10 -7.42 -27.94
C PRO A 175 -23.14 -6.68 -26.59
N GLY A 176 -22.28 -7.04 -25.64
CA GLY A 176 -22.14 -6.35 -24.35
C GLY A 176 -21.16 -5.17 -24.35
N HIS A 177 -20.45 -4.93 -25.45
CA HIS A 177 -19.45 -3.87 -25.53
C HIS A 177 -20.14 -2.48 -25.64
N PRO A 178 -19.71 -1.45 -24.89
CA PRO A 178 -20.40 -0.15 -24.84
C PRO A 178 -20.43 0.62 -26.18
N LEU A 179 -19.56 0.24 -27.12
CA LEU A 179 -19.49 0.79 -28.49
C LEU A 179 -20.03 -0.16 -29.57
N ALA A 180 -20.74 -1.23 -29.21
CA ALA A 180 -21.37 -2.12 -30.18
C ALA A 180 -22.54 -1.43 -30.91
N ASN A 181 -22.77 -1.81 -32.18
CA ASN A 181 -23.97 -1.38 -32.91
C ASN A 181 -25.23 -2.12 -32.41
N GLU A 182 -26.41 -1.75 -32.95
CA GLU A 182 -27.69 -2.39 -32.60
C GLU A 182 -27.70 -3.91 -32.83
N ASP A 183 -26.87 -4.40 -33.75
CA ASP A 183 -26.69 -5.82 -34.07
C ASP A 183 -25.63 -6.52 -33.19
N GLY A 184 -24.95 -5.80 -32.29
CA GLY A 184 -23.93 -6.33 -31.38
C GLY A 184 -22.51 -6.46 -31.93
N TYR A 185 -22.19 -5.79 -33.05
CA TYR A 185 -20.87 -5.80 -33.68
C TYR A 185 -20.04 -4.55 -33.36
N ILE A 186 -18.72 -4.74 -33.27
CA ILE A 186 -17.72 -3.67 -33.19
C ILE A 186 -16.69 -3.79 -34.32
N PHE A 187 -16.09 -2.66 -34.69
CA PHE A 187 -15.07 -2.55 -35.73
C PHE A 187 -13.75 -2.11 -35.11
N SER A 188 -12.70 -2.93 -35.24
CA SER A 188 -11.36 -2.64 -34.72
C SER A 188 -10.56 -1.79 -35.70
N SER A 189 -9.58 -1.03 -35.19
CA SER A 189 -8.63 -0.29 -36.03
C SER A 189 -7.85 -1.21 -36.99
N ASN A 190 -7.47 -0.69 -38.15
CA ASN A 190 -6.66 -1.41 -39.15
C ASN A 190 -5.14 -1.17 -39.01
N VAL A 191 -4.69 -0.73 -37.83
CA VAL A 191 -3.27 -0.49 -37.53
C VAL A 191 -2.58 -1.81 -37.18
N ASP A 192 -1.43 -2.08 -37.81
CA ASP A 192 -0.53 -3.16 -37.39
C ASP A 192 0.61 -2.59 -36.52
N PRO A 193 0.65 -2.91 -35.21
CA PRO A 193 1.69 -2.42 -34.31
C PRO A 193 3.12 -2.84 -34.70
N ILE A 194 3.27 -3.99 -35.36
CA ILE A 194 4.57 -4.51 -35.78
C ILE A 194 5.10 -3.69 -36.96
N GLU A 195 4.24 -3.40 -37.93
CA GLU A 195 4.58 -2.54 -39.08
C GLU A 195 4.92 -1.11 -38.61
N GLU A 196 4.13 -0.56 -37.70
CA GLU A 196 4.37 0.78 -37.14
C GLU A 196 5.67 0.85 -36.35
N MET A 197 6.03 -0.18 -35.57
CA MET A 197 7.36 -0.23 -34.92
C MET A 197 8.51 -0.31 -35.93
N ALA A 198 8.35 -1.02 -37.04
CA ALA A 198 9.36 -1.05 -38.10
C ALA A 198 9.51 0.33 -38.77
N ASN A 199 8.38 1.00 -39.03
CA ASN A 199 8.33 2.36 -39.56
C ASN A 199 8.99 3.37 -38.60
N MET A 200 8.71 3.25 -37.31
CA MET A 200 9.32 4.05 -36.25
C MET A 200 10.83 3.87 -36.20
N MET A 201 11.32 2.63 -36.16
CA MET A 201 12.75 2.33 -36.12
C MET A 201 13.47 2.85 -37.37
N SER A 202 12.83 2.72 -38.55
CA SER A 202 13.37 3.28 -39.79
C SER A 202 13.41 4.81 -39.73
N ALA A 203 12.34 5.47 -39.31
CA ALA A 203 12.25 6.93 -39.26
C ALA A 203 13.22 7.52 -38.23
N SER A 204 13.35 6.90 -37.05
CA SER A 204 14.29 7.31 -36.00
C SER A 204 15.75 7.14 -36.45
N ARG A 205 16.11 6.01 -37.07
CA ARG A 205 17.46 5.85 -37.64
C ARG A 205 17.77 6.88 -38.72
N SER A 206 16.82 7.17 -39.61
CA SER A 206 16.99 8.22 -40.62
C SER A 206 17.14 9.61 -39.99
N TYR A 207 16.38 9.90 -38.92
CA TYR A 207 16.48 11.15 -38.17
C TYR A 207 17.86 11.30 -37.49
N GLN A 208 18.32 10.25 -36.79
CA GLN A 208 19.63 10.21 -36.14
C GLN A 208 20.77 10.34 -37.14
N ASN A 209 20.72 9.61 -38.25
CA ASN A 209 21.73 9.72 -39.30
C ASN A 209 21.81 11.15 -39.84
N ASN A 210 20.68 11.79 -40.13
CA ASN A 210 20.67 13.19 -40.60
C ASN A 210 21.33 14.16 -39.59
N ILE A 211 21.18 13.91 -38.29
CA ILE A 211 21.82 14.68 -37.23
C ILE A 211 23.33 14.42 -37.16
N GLU A 212 23.76 13.15 -37.19
CA GLU A 212 25.19 12.80 -37.18
C GLU A 212 25.92 13.38 -38.39
N TYR A 213 25.26 13.42 -39.55
CA TYR A 213 25.78 14.10 -40.73
C TYR A 213 25.99 15.60 -40.49
N GLN A 214 25.03 16.29 -39.87
CA GLN A 214 25.16 17.71 -39.53
C GLN A 214 26.32 17.98 -38.55
N LEU A 215 26.45 17.15 -37.52
CA LEU A 215 27.57 17.23 -36.57
C LEU A 215 28.93 17.03 -37.25
N ALA A 216 29.04 16.04 -38.16
CA ALA A 216 30.28 15.75 -38.87
C ALA A 216 30.71 16.94 -39.77
N ILE A 217 29.76 17.64 -40.39
CA ILE A 217 30.04 18.86 -41.18
C ILE A 217 30.60 19.95 -40.26
N ASN A 218 29.93 20.24 -39.13
CA ASN A 218 30.39 21.26 -38.19
C ASN A 218 31.76 20.94 -37.57
N THR A 219 32.08 19.66 -37.36
CA THR A 219 33.37 19.23 -36.77
C THR A 219 34.52 19.23 -37.79
N THR A 220 34.23 19.09 -39.08
CA THR A 220 35.24 19.11 -40.16
C THR A 220 35.63 20.55 -40.56
N ASN A 221 34.76 21.53 -40.29
CA ASN A 221 34.96 22.97 -40.49
C ASN A 221 35.86 23.64 -39.43
N GLY A 222 36.90 22.93 -38.97
CA GLY A 222 37.87 23.45 -38.01
C GLY A 222 38.65 24.66 -38.53
N GLY A 223 38.20 25.86 -38.18
CA GLY A 223 39.03 27.06 -38.05
C GLY A 223 38.83 28.15 -39.11
N SER A 224 38.31 29.29 -38.64
CA SER A 224 38.39 30.63 -39.24
C SER A 224 37.38 30.98 -40.33
N ALA A 225 36.16 31.33 -39.93
CA ALA A 225 35.40 32.36 -40.62
C ALA A 225 34.61 33.17 -39.58
N LYS A 226 35.01 34.43 -39.38
CA LYS A 226 34.16 35.43 -38.75
C LYS A 226 32.96 35.63 -39.67
N VAL A 227 31.76 35.33 -39.20
CA VAL A 227 30.52 35.74 -39.85
C VAL A 227 30.14 37.09 -39.26
N GLU A 228 30.72 38.16 -39.80
CA GLU A 228 30.01 39.43 -39.90
C GLU A 228 29.20 39.35 -41.20
N ASP A 229 27.89 39.54 -41.05
CA ASP A 229 26.91 39.89 -42.09
C ASP A 229 26.55 38.88 -43.19
N LEU A 230 25.27 38.49 -43.13
CA LEU A 230 24.32 38.19 -44.21
C LEU A 230 23.91 36.72 -44.39
N GLY A 231 22.71 36.40 -43.90
CA GLY A 231 21.92 35.23 -44.27
C GLY A 231 21.19 34.56 -43.10
N ALA A 232 21.77 34.62 -41.90
CA ALA A 232 21.17 34.04 -40.69
C ALA A 232 19.88 34.78 -40.26
N ASP A 233 19.78 36.07 -40.55
CA ASP A 233 18.66 36.89 -40.07
C ASP A 233 17.33 36.58 -40.77
N GLU A 234 17.27 36.23 -42.05
CA GLU A 234 15.97 35.88 -42.67
C GLU A 234 15.50 34.48 -42.26
N PHE A 235 16.41 33.51 -42.12
CA PHE A 235 16.07 32.16 -41.67
C PHE A 235 15.71 32.13 -40.18
N MET A 236 16.48 32.84 -39.35
CA MET A 236 16.20 32.99 -37.92
C MET A 236 15.01 33.90 -37.68
N THR A 237 14.76 34.94 -38.48
CA THR A 237 13.53 35.75 -38.36
C THR A 237 12.32 34.95 -38.82
N LEU A 238 12.36 34.18 -39.91
CA LEU A 238 11.21 33.36 -40.34
C LEU A 238 10.94 32.20 -39.38
N MET A 239 11.97 31.60 -38.79
CA MET A 239 11.82 30.61 -37.71
C MET A 239 11.34 31.26 -36.40
N LEU A 240 11.89 32.41 -35.99
CA LEU A 240 11.41 33.17 -34.83
C LEU A 240 9.99 33.69 -35.06
N GLU A 241 9.58 34.05 -36.26
CA GLU A 241 8.28 34.63 -36.58
C GLU A 241 7.22 33.52 -36.77
N GLN A 242 7.62 32.29 -37.13
CA GLN A 242 6.79 31.10 -37.02
C GLN A 242 6.72 30.53 -35.59
N LEU A 243 7.76 30.70 -34.78
CA LEU A 243 7.78 30.30 -33.36
C LEU A 243 7.05 31.32 -32.45
N LYS A 244 7.16 32.62 -32.72
CA LYS A 244 6.49 33.71 -31.98
C LYS A 244 4.98 33.80 -32.22
N ASN A 245 4.45 33.12 -33.23
CA ASN A 245 3.00 33.10 -33.53
C ASN A 245 2.28 31.82 -33.05
N GLN A 246 2.94 30.97 -32.25
CA GLN A 246 2.32 29.73 -31.72
C GLN A 246 2.20 29.63 -30.19
N ASP A 247 2.57 30.66 -29.43
CA ASP A 247 2.23 30.73 -28.02
C ASP A 247 1.57 32.08 -27.66
N PRO A 248 0.29 32.12 -27.27
CA PRO A 248 -0.37 33.36 -26.86
C PRO A 248 0.05 33.89 -25.48
N LEU A 249 0.99 33.26 -24.75
CA LEU A 249 1.09 33.52 -23.30
C LEU A 249 2.45 33.81 -22.65
N GLU A 250 3.60 33.91 -23.33
CA GLU A 250 4.85 34.30 -22.62
C GLU A 250 5.73 35.36 -23.36
N PRO A 251 6.03 36.52 -22.73
CA PRO A 251 6.97 37.53 -23.22
C PRO A 251 8.40 37.33 -22.66
N GLU A 252 9.39 37.45 -23.55
CA GLU A 252 10.83 37.83 -23.36
C GLU A 252 11.55 37.50 -22.02
N ASP A 253 12.51 36.56 -22.05
CA ASP A 253 13.45 36.22 -20.96
C ASP A 253 14.56 37.30 -20.82
N ASN A 254 14.32 38.27 -19.93
CA ASN A 254 15.20 39.42 -19.65
C ASN A 254 15.68 39.43 -18.17
N GLY A 255 15.98 38.26 -17.58
CA GLY A 255 16.17 38.14 -16.13
C GLY A 255 17.15 39.15 -15.49
N GLU A 256 16.66 39.91 -14.51
CA GLU A 256 17.42 40.85 -13.66
C GLU A 256 18.03 40.10 -12.45
N LEU A 257 19.26 40.42 -12.02
CA LEU A 257 19.88 39.81 -10.84
C LEU A 257 19.16 40.30 -9.57
N ILE A 258 18.52 39.38 -8.85
CA ILE A 258 17.67 39.72 -7.69
C ILE A 258 18.34 39.55 -6.31
N HIS A 259 19.34 38.67 -6.18
CA HIS A 259 20.00 38.38 -4.91
C HIS A 259 21.33 37.63 -5.09
N GLN A 260 22.40 38.08 -4.42
CA GLN A 260 23.71 37.40 -4.42
C GLN A 260 24.10 36.93 -3.00
N ILE A 261 24.51 35.66 -2.86
CA ILE A 261 24.96 35.06 -1.60
C ILE A 261 26.45 34.73 -1.71
N ASP A 262 27.29 35.29 -0.83
CA ASP A 262 28.68 34.86 -0.70
C ASP A 262 28.76 33.57 0.12
N LEU A 263 29.13 32.48 -0.55
CA LEU A 263 29.25 31.16 0.07
C LEU A 263 30.60 30.94 0.78
N GLY A 264 31.60 31.80 0.58
CA GLY A 264 32.94 31.65 1.15
C GLY A 264 33.72 30.42 0.66
N ILE A 265 34.88 30.15 1.26
CA ILE A 265 35.70 28.96 0.95
C ILE A 265 35.01 27.70 1.51
N ARG A 266 34.63 26.75 0.65
CA ARG A 266 33.99 25.49 1.04
C ARG A 266 34.92 24.29 0.85
N SER A 267 34.74 23.28 1.70
CA SER A 267 35.39 21.98 1.52
C SER A 267 34.70 21.19 0.39
N PRO A 268 35.43 20.37 -0.38
CA PRO A 268 34.85 19.52 -1.41
C PRO A 268 33.76 18.59 -0.84
N GLY A 269 32.55 18.63 -1.42
CA GLY A 269 31.39 17.84 -0.97
C GLY A 269 30.04 18.55 -1.19
N PRO A 270 28.90 17.91 -0.88
CA PRO A 270 27.59 18.52 -0.98
C PRO A 270 27.44 19.64 0.06
N ASN A 271 27.20 20.87 -0.40
CA ASN A 271 27.03 22.05 0.45
C ASN A 271 25.59 22.55 0.30
N LYS A 272 24.89 22.72 1.43
CA LYS A 272 23.54 23.28 1.47
C LYS A 272 23.59 24.80 1.65
N PHE A 273 22.69 25.51 0.99
CA PHE A 273 22.41 26.91 1.28
C PHE A 273 20.89 27.10 1.40
N SER A 274 20.49 28.15 2.10
CA SER A 274 19.09 28.54 2.30
C SER A 274 18.95 30.02 2.00
N TRP A 275 17.91 30.39 1.24
CA TRP A 275 17.52 31.77 1.00
C TRP A 275 16.16 32.01 1.65
N ASP A 276 16.00 33.15 2.31
CA ASP A 276 14.82 33.55 3.07
C ASP A 276 13.74 34.22 2.20
N GLY A 277 13.97 34.32 0.89
CA GLY A 277 13.04 34.92 -0.07
C GLY A 277 13.05 36.45 -0.07
N LEU A 278 14.07 37.07 0.51
CA LEU A 278 14.25 38.52 0.51
C LEU A 278 15.21 38.96 -0.60
N LEU A 279 14.87 40.05 -1.29
CA LEU A 279 15.75 40.78 -2.20
C LEU A 279 16.90 41.43 -1.41
N GLU A 280 17.97 41.88 -2.09
CA GLU A 280 19.06 42.65 -1.43
C GLU A 280 18.57 43.93 -0.73
N THR A 281 17.41 44.45 -1.12
CA THR A 281 16.77 45.63 -0.52
C THR A 281 16.04 45.32 0.80
N GLY A 282 15.93 44.05 1.20
CA GLY A 282 15.18 43.60 2.38
C GLY A 282 13.67 43.47 2.16
N GLU A 283 13.18 43.67 0.93
CA GLU A 283 11.80 43.41 0.54
C GLU A 283 11.61 41.97 0.04
N ARG A 284 10.38 41.45 0.12
CA ARG A 284 10.07 40.07 -0.31
C ARG A 284 10.10 39.95 -1.83
N ALA A 285 10.72 38.90 -2.35
CA ALA A 285 10.84 38.66 -3.79
C ALA A 285 9.44 38.42 -4.43
N PRO A 286 9.15 39.02 -5.60
CA PRO A 286 7.85 38.91 -6.28
C PRO A 286 7.71 37.58 -7.02
N GLU A 287 6.49 37.01 -7.06
CA GLU A 287 6.20 35.75 -7.76
C GLU A 287 6.71 35.75 -9.22
N GLY A 288 7.52 34.74 -9.59
CA GLY A 288 8.12 34.63 -10.93
C GLY A 288 9.16 33.51 -11.05
N ASP A 289 9.66 33.29 -12.27
CA ASP A 289 10.71 32.30 -12.57
C ASP A 289 12.09 32.77 -12.11
N TYR A 290 12.81 31.94 -11.36
CA TYR A 290 14.15 32.26 -10.86
C TYR A 290 15.19 31.26 -11.35
N LYS A 291 16.34 31.76 -11.81
CA LYS A 291 17.54 30.96 -12.14
C LYS A 291 18.63 31.25 -11.12
N VAL A 292 19.31 30.22 -10.64
CA VAL A 292 20.45 30.33 -9.72
C VAL A 292 21.74 30.07 -10.49
N ALA A 293 22.65 31.03 -10.51
CA ALA A 293 23.99 30.91 -11.09
C ALA A 293 25.06 31.04 -10.00
N ILE A 294 26.16 30.28 -10.12
CA ILE A 294 27.30 30.35 -9.20
C ILE A 294 28.49 30.89 -9.99
N ASP A 295 29.06 32.01 -9.53
CA ASP A 295 30.31 32.58 -10.07
C ASP A 295 31.50 32.19 -9.17
N TYR A 296 32.64 31.87 -9.76
CA TYR A 296 33.85 31.44 -9.04
C TYR A 296 34.94 32.51 -9.10
N GLY A 297 35.48 32.89 -7.94
CA GLY A 297 36.66 33.74 -7.87
C GLY A 297 37.88 33.03 -8.46
N THR A 298 38.61 33.72 -9.35
CA THR A 298 39.82 33.22 -10.02
C THR A 298 40.96 32.96 -9.01
N GLY A 299 41.01 31.76 -8.45
CA GLY A 299 42.12 31.24 -7.65
C GLY A 299 42.59 29.88 -8.18
N GLU A 300 43.86 29.56 -7.95
CA GLU A 300 44.64 28.42 -8.51
C GLU A 300 44.07 26.99 -8.25
N TYR A 301 42.89 26.87 -7.62
CA TYR A 301 42.21 25.60 -7.29
C TYR A 301 40.72 25.57 -7.67
N ALA A 302 40.29 26.31 -8.69
CA ALA A 302 38.90 26.27 -9.16
C ALA A 302 38.61 24.95 -9.92
N ALA A 303 37.88 24.03 -9.30
CA ALA A 303 37.24 22.89 -9.98
C ALA A 303 35.77 23.22 -10.24
N ALA A 304 35.25 22.84 -11.41
CA ALA A 304 33.85 23.08 -11.80
C ALA A 304 32.88 22.41 -10.80
N ALA A 305 32.00 23.20 -10.20
CA ALA A 305 30.87 22.68 -9.45
C ALA A 305 29.74 22.33 -10.43
N GLU A 306 29.28 21.09 -10.42
CA GLU A 306 28.14 20.63 -11.22
C GLU A 306 26.90 20.57 -10.33
N VAL A 307 25.80 21.18 -10.78
CA VAL A 307 24.51 21.16 -10.07
C VAL A 307 23.92 19.76 -10.21
N MET A 308 23.92 18.98 -9.12
CA MET A 308 23.45 17.59 -9.13
C MET A 308 21.93 17.44 -9.07
N LEU A 309 21.19 18.52 -8.80
CA LEU A 309 19.73 18.51 -8.75
C LEU A 309 19.17 19.87 -9.17
N GLU A 310 18.60 19.96 -10.37
CA GLU A 310 17.75 21.07 -10.77
C GLU A 310 16.31 20.74 -10.38
N GLN A 311 15.68 21.58 -9.55
CA GLN A 311 14.24 21.47 -9.27
C GLN A 311 13.55 22.74 -9.75
N LYS A 312 12.57 22.57 -10.64
CA LYS A 312 11.67 23.64 -11.06
C LYS A 312 10.63 23.86 -9.94
N ILE A 313 10.57 25.08 -9.41
CA ILE A 313 9.58 25.51 -8.41
C ILE A 313 8.44 26.16 -9.20
N ASP A 314 7.28 25.50 -9.31
CA ASP A 314 6.16 26.02 -10.12
C ASP A 314 5.29 27.04 -9.33
N SER A 315 5.29 27.02 -8.00
CA SER A 315 4.74 28.12 -7.19
C SER A 315 5.20 28.07 -5.73
N VAL A 316 5.23 29.24 -5.10
CA VAL A 316 5.42 29.41 -3.66
C VAL A 316 4.07 29.71 -3.03
N SER A 317 3.54 28.81 -2.21
CA SER A 317 2.27 29.03 -1.52
C SER A 317 2.48 29.31 -0.03
N PHE A 318 1.69 30.25 0.49
CA PHE A 318 1.77 30.72 1.87
C PHE A 318 0.62 30.12 2.69
N SER A 319 0.95 29.56 3.85
CA SER A 319 -0.05 29.25 4.89
C SER A 319 -0.67 30.55 5.42
N ASN A 320 -2.00 30.58 5.59
CA ASN A 320 -2.72 31.71 6.22
C ASN A 320 -2.39 31.89 7.71
N GLN A 321 -1.54 31.05 8.29
CA GLN A 321 -0.95 31.23 9.61
C GLN A 321 0.56 31.19 9.44
N GLY A 322 1.17 32.37 9.41
CA GLY A 322 2.57 32.58 9.04
C GLY A 322 3.52 31.61 9.73
N GLY A 323 4.34 30.93 8.93
CA GLY A 323 5.38 30.02 9.42
C GLY A 323 6.09 29.28 8.30
N ASP A 324 5.36 28.63 7.39
CA ASP A 324 5.96 27.78 6.37
C ASP A 324 5.71 28.27 4.94
N ILE A 325 6.81 28.32 4.19
CA ILE A 325 6.86 28.49 2.73
C ILE A 325 6.88 27.08 2.14
N VAL A 326 5.82 26.72 1.40
CA VAL A 326 5.77 25.43 0.69
C VAL A 326 6.20 25.65 -0.75
N LEU A 327 7.31 25.03 -1.14
CA LEU A 327 7.83 24.99 -2.51
C LEU A 327 7.09 23.89 -3.29
N ASN A 328 6.21 24.27 -4.23
CA ASN A 328 5.47 23.30 -5.03
C ASN A 328 6.33 22.80 -6.20
N THR A 329 6.80 21.56 -6.10
CA THR A 329 7.36 20.77 -7.21
C THR A 329 6.33 19.71 -7.61
N ILE A 330 6.49 19.08 -8.79
CA ILE A 330 5.61 18.01 -9.31
C ILE A 330 5.26 17.00 -8.21
N GLY A 331 4.07 17.12 -7.62
CA GLY A 331 3.70 16.45 -6.37
C GLY A 331 3.71 14.92 -6.43
N GLY A 332 3.66 14.35 -7.63
CA GLY A 332 3.70 12.90 -7.86
C GLY A 332 5.04 12.25 -7.46
N ILE A 333 6.19 12.91 -7.67
CA ILE A 333 7.49 12.32 -7.29
C ILE A 333 7.61 12.32 -5.77
N GLY A 334 7.29 13.45 -5.12
CA GLY A 334 7.34 13.56 -3.65
C GLY A 334 6.39 12.59 -2.96
N ALA A 335 5.16 12.45 -3.47
CA ALA A 335 4.20 11.49 -2.95
C ALA A 335 4.66 10.04 -3.10
N ALA A 336 5.19 9.66 -4.27
CA ALA A 336 5.72 8.31 -4.50
C ALA A 336 6.96 8.01 -3.64
N SER A 337 7.84 8.98 -3.41
CA SER A 337 8.98 8.84 -2.49
C SER A 337 8.52 8.61 -1.06
N ALA A 338 7.57 9.41 -0.57
CA ALA A 338 7.03 9.24 0.78
C ALA A 338 6.31 7.89 0.95
N GLU A 339 5.61 7.42 -0.09
CA GLU A 339 5.01 6.07 -0.09
C GLU A 339 6.09 4.97 0.03
N LEU A 340 7.17 5.08 -0.74
CA LEU A 340 8.30 4.17 -0.69
C LEU A 340 8.98 4.16 0.69
N GLU A 341 9.15 5.33 1.32
CA GLU A 341 9.72 5.45 2.65
C GLU A 341 8.87 4.74 3.71
N VAL A 342 7.54 4.92 3.65
CA VAL A 342 6.60 4.26 4.57
C VAL A 342 6.63 2.74 4.38
N ILE A 343 6.57 2.26 3.14
CA ILE A 343 6.62 0.82 2.83
C ILE A 343 7.96 0.22 3.27
N ALA A 344 9.07 0.89 2.99
CA ALA A 344 10.40 0.45 3.42
C ALA A 344 10.49 0.36 4.95
N ASN A 345 9.91 1.34 5.66
CA ASN A 345 9.87 1.32 7.12
C ASN A 345 8.99 0.18 7.66
N ASN A 346 7.85 -0.12 7.03
CA ASN A 346 7.01 -1.26 7.42
C ASN A 346 7.76 -2.59 7.24
N ILE A 347 8.40 -2.80 6.09
CA ILE A 347 9.16 -4.02 5.80
C ILE A 347 10.33 -4.18 6.77
N ALA A 348 11.06 -3.09 7.05
CA ALA A 348 12.18 -3.11 7.98
C ALA A 348 11.77 -3.51 9.40
N ASN A 349 10.56 -3.12 9.83
CA ASN A 349 10.03 -3.39 11.17
C ASN A 349 9.06 -4.58 11.22
N ASN A 350 9.02 -5.44 10.18
CA ASN A 350 8.14 -6.61 10.16
C ASN A 350 8.44 -7.62 11.30
N ALA A 351 9.68 -7.67 11.78
CA ALA A 351 10.08 -8.56 12.88
C ALA A 351 10.10 -7.84 14.25
N THR A 352 9.68 -6.58 14.32
CA THR A 352 9.68 -5.81 15.57
C THR A 352 8.37 -6.05 16.33
N ASN A 353 8.46 -6.60 17.54
CA ASN A 353 7.30 -6.85 18.39
C ASN A 353 6.57 -5.54 18.72
N GLY A 354 5.24 -5.56 18.72
CA GLY A 354 4.40 -4.39 19.02
C GLY A 354 4.43 -3.30 17.94
N PHE A 355 5.10 -3.49 16.80
CA PHE A 355 5.12 -2.51 15.71
C PHE A 355 3.75 -2.40 15.04
N LYS A 356 3.35 -1.15 14.73
CA LYS A 356 2.11 -0.83 14.03
C LYS A 356 2.41 -0.23 12.68
N ARG A 357 1.92 -0.92 11.64
CA ARG A 357 2.01 -0.56 10.23
C ARG A 357 1.61 0.90 10.01
N SER A 358 2.42 1.60 9.23
CA SER A 358 2.13 2.96 8.78
C SER A 358 1.59 2.95 7.35
N ARG A 359 0.68 3.88 7.03
CA ARG A 359 0.16 4.09 5.68
C ARG A 359 0.24 5.58 5.33
N ALA A 360 0.79 5.88 4.15
CA ALA A 360 0.74 7.22 3.59
C ALA A 360 -0.69 7.51 3.09
N SER A 361 -1.22 8.67 3.45
CA SER A 361 -2.48 9.19 2.92
C SER A 361 -2.18 10.37 2.01
N PHE A 362 -2.88 10.44 0.89
CA PHE A 362 -2.67 11.45 -0.14
C PHE A 362 -3.92 12.31 -0.30
N ALA A 363 -3.70 13.58 -0.64
CA ALA A 363 -4.76 14.51 -1.01
C ALA A 363 -4.39 15.20 -2.32
N ASP A 364 -5.38 15.47 -3.16
CA ASP A 364 -5.22 16.30 -4.33
C ASP A 364 -4.97 17.76 -3.94
N VAL A 365 -4.26 18.48 -4.81
CA VAL A 365 -4.03 19.92 -4.66
C VAL A 365 -4.83 20.65 -5.71
N TYR A 366 -5.76 21.51 -5.27
CA TYR A 366 -6.55 22.36 -6.15
C TYR A 366 -6.09 23.81 -6.03
N SER A 367 -5.77 24.46 -7.15
CA SER A 367 -5.55 25.91 -7.17
C SER A 367 -6.88 26.63 -7.35
N SER A 368 -7.30 27.40 -6.35
CA SER A 368 -8.45 28.30 -6.50
C SER A 368 -7.96 29.59 -7.14
N THR A 369 -8.38 29.88 -8.37
CA THR A 369 -8.18 31.21 -8.95
C THR A 369 -9.05 32.22 -8.18
N PRO A 370 -8.52 33.38 -7.73
CA PRO A 370 -9.26 34.36 -6.94
C PRO A 370 -10.48 35.00 -7.64
N ASN A 371 -10.77 34.65 -8.90
CA ASN A 371 -11.69 35.38 -9.78
C ASN A 371 -12.86 34.55 -10.35
N GLY A 372 -13.40 33.62 -9.56
CA GLY A 372 -14.81 33.19 -9.58
C GLY A 372 -15.43 32.71 -10.91
N THR A 373 -14.66 32.54 -11.98
CA THR A 373 -15.16 32.13 -13.28
C THR A 373 -14.88 30.64 -13.43
N ALA A 374 -15.95 29.85 -13.46
CA ALA A 374 -15.92 28.39 -13.54
C ALA A 374 -15.36 27.92 -14.89
N ASN A 375 -14.04 27.92 -15.03
CA ASN A 375 -13.32 27.07 -15.97
C ASN A 375 -12.76 25.88 -15.21
N VAL A 376 -12.83 24.70 -15.83
CA VAL A 376 -12.30 23.43 -15.30
C VAL A 376 -10.81 23.61 -15.01
N THR A 377 -10.46 23.91 -13.76
CA THR A 377 -9.06 24.01 -13.34
C THR A 377 -8.47 22.62 -13.25
N SER A 378 -7.39 22.36 -13.98
CA SER A 378 -6.61 21.13 -13.86
C SER A 378 -6.06 20.99 -12.44
N GLY A 379 -6.13 19.79 -11.85
CA GLY A 379 -5.53 19.51 -10.54
C GLY A 379 -4.02 19.75 -10.57
N SER A 380 -3.49 20.42 -9.54
CA SER A 380 -2.09 20.87 -9.47
C SER A 380 -1.13 19.79 -8.97
N GLY A 381 -1.59 18.54 -8.88
CA GLY A 381 -0.83 17.39 -8.40
C GLY A 381 -1.40 16.78 -7.12
N VAL A 382 -0.56 16.01 -6.45
CA VAL A 382 -0.88 15.26 -5.23
C VAL A 382 0.11 15.65 -4.13
N ARG A 383 -0.36 15.72 -2.88
CA ARG A 383 0.49 15.89 -1.69
C ARG A 383 0.24 14.77 -0.70
N VAL A 384 1.23 14.50 0.15
CA VAL A 384 1.05 13.64 1.31
C VAL A 384 0.19 14.41 2.33
N ALA A 385 -1.02 13.91 2.57
CA ALA A 385 -1.93 14.47 3.57
C ALA A 385 -1.49 14.12 5.00
N GLY A 386 -0.79 12.99 5.17
CA GLY A 386 -0.20 12.56 6.43
C GLY A 386 0.13 11.07 6.41
N ILE A 387 0.91 10.64 7.39
CA ILE A 387 1.21 9.22 7.63
C ILE A 387 0.38 8.79 8.85
N LYS A 388 -0.44 7.75 8.70
CA LYS A 388 -1.30 7.23 9.77
C LYS A 388 -0.85 5.83 10.16
N GLN A 389 -0.95 5.49 11.44
CA GLN A 389 -0.62 4.13 11.91
C GLN A 389 -1.88 3.29 12.05
N GLU A 390 -1.84 2.04 11.63
CA GLU A 390 -2.94 1.09 11.78
C GLU A 390 -2.78 0.32 13.09
N PHE A 391 -3.61 0.62 14.09
CA PHE A 391 -3.55 0.01 15.42
C PHE A 391 -4.25 -1.35 15.53
N LYS A 392 -4.43 -2.08 14.41
CA LYS A 392 -4.98 -3.45 14.47
C LYS A 392 -4.05 -4.36 15.28
N GLN A 393 -4.64 -5.31 16.00
CA GLN A 393 -3.91 -6.33 16.74
C GLN A 393 -3.03 -7.16 15.78
N GLY A 394 -1.77 -7.41 16.16
CA GLY A 394 -0.89 -8.37 15.51
C GLY A 394 -1.09 -9.79 16.07
N ASP A 395 -0.49 -10.79 15.44
CA ASP A 395 -0.55 -12.16 15.94
C ASP A 395 0.14 -12.25 17.31
N ILE A 396 -0.43 -13.05 18.22
CA ILE A 396 0.14 -13.26 19.56
C ILE A 396 0.91 -14.58 19.53
N THR A 397 2.21 -14.52 19.78
CA THR A 397 3.08 -15.69 19.89
C THR A 397 3.45 -15.96 21.34
N TYR A 398 3.39 -17.24 21.73
CA TYR A 398 3.72 -17.66 23.09
C TYR A 398 5.23 -17.87 23.24
N THR A 399 5.78 -17.41 24.36
CA THR A 399 7.18 -17.56 24.73
C THR A 399 7.30 -18.33 26.04
N ASN A 400 8.52 -18.74 26.40
CA ASN A 400 8.80 -19.40 27.68
C ASN A 400 9.23 -18.42 28.79
N ASN A 401 9.12 -17.10 28.55
CA ASN A 401 9.55 -16.07 29.49
C ASN A 401 8.33 -15.33 30.05
N ASN A 402 8.06 -15.43 31.35
CA ASN A 402 6.90 -14.81 31.98
C ASN A 402 6.90 -13.27 31.89
N MET A 403 8.09 -12.66 31.70
CA MET A 403 8.24 -11.21 31.54
C MET A 403 7.94 -10.72 30.13
N ASP A 404 7.74 -11.62 29.18
CA ASP A 404 7.18 -11.27 27.89
C ASP A 404 5.66 -11.13 28.04
N LEU A 405 5.17 -9.92 27.83
CA LEU A 405 3.78 -9.57 27.98
C LEU A 405 3.16 -9.19 26.63
N SER A 406 1.89 -9.54 26.47
CA SER A 406 1.06 -9.06 25.37
C SER A 406 -0.26 -8.53 25.91
N ILE A 407 -0.93 -7.66 25.15
CA ILE A 407 -2.26 -7.16 25.48
C ILE A 407 -3.23 -7.77 24.48
N GLY A 408 -4.14 -8.62 24.96
CA GLY A 408 -5.24 -9.14 24.17
C GLY A 408 -6.40 -8.15 24.13
N GLY A 409 -6.55 -7.41 23.02
CA GLY A 409 -7.63 -6.45 22.81
C GLY A 409 -7.12 -5.01 22.65
N GLU A 410 -7.88 -4.03 23.13
CA GLU A 410 -7.49 -2.62 23.05
C GLU A 410 -6.68 -2.17 24.28
N GLY A 411 -5.64 -1.35 24.07
CA GLY A 411 -4.86 -0.75 25.16
C GLY A 411 -3.35 -0.73 24.89
N PHE A 412 -2.64 0.04 25.71
CA PHE A 412 -1.19 0.23 25.67
C PHE A 412 -0.62 0.05 27.07
N PHE A 413 0.57 -0.54 27.17
CA PHE A 413 1.38 -0.48 28.37
C PHE A 413 1.78 0.98 28.62
N ARG A 414 1.74 1.39 29.88
CA ARG A 414 2.13 2.72 30.31
C ARG A 414 3.52 2.70 30.91
N LEU A 415 4.46 3.37 30.26
CA LEU A 415 5.87 3.45 30.61
C LEU A 415 6.22 4.84 31.14
N ASP A 416 7.21 4.91 32.01
CA ASP A 416 7.82 6.14 32.51
C ASP A 416 9.30 6.18 32.09
N ASP A 417 9.64 7.05 31.15
CA ASP A 417 11.02 7.34 30.76
C ASP A 417 11.45 8.67 31.39
N GLY A 418 12.21 8.60 32.48
CA GLY A 418 12.78 9.79 33.11
C GLY A 418 11.77 10.84 33.60
N GLY A 419 10.51 10.47 33.84
CA GLY A 419 9.41 11.35 34.21
C GLY A 419 8.45 11.69 33.05
N VAL A 420 8.80 11.30 31.82
CA VAL A 420 7.93 11.41 30.64
C VAL A 420 7.16 10.12 30.47
N ILE A 421 5.84 10.22 30.34
CA ILE A 421 4.98 9.05 30.17
C ILE A 421 4.89 8.70 28.70
N GLU A 422 5.27 7.47 28.38
CA GLU A 422 5.15 6.89 27.05
C GLU A 422 4.20 5.69 27.08
N TYR A 423 3.66 5.35 25.92
CA TYR A 423 2.74 4.26 25.72
C TYR A 423 3.32 3.31 24.70
N SER A 424 3.22 1.99 24.92
CA SER A 424 3.75 0.99 24.00
C SER A 424 2.84 -0.24 23.92
N ARG A 425 2.89 -0.95 22.79
CA ARG A 425 2.33 -2.32 22.67
C ARG A 425 3.40 -3.39 22.67
N ALA A 426 4.68 -3.03 22.56
CA ALA A 426 5.76 -3.97 22.76
C ALA A 426 5.82 -4.32 24.25
N GLY A 427 5.72 -5.62 24.56
CA GLY A 427 5.80 -6.11 25.93
C GLY A 427 7.01 -6.98 26.19
N THR A 428 8.14 -6.68 25.55
CA THR A 428 9.42 -7.30 25.90
C THR A 428 9.98 -6.57 27.13
N PHE A 429 9.74 -7.13 28.32
CA PHE A 429 10.20 -6.57 29.59
C PHE A 429 11.30 -7.40 30.24
N GLY A 430 12.11 -6.72 31.05
CA GLY A 430 13.12 -7.31 31.92
C GLY A 430 13.14 -6.63 33.29
N LEU A 431 14.06 -7.06 34.14
CA LEU A 431 14.32 -6.43 35.42
C LEU A 431 15.65 -5.70 35.38
N ASP A 432 15.70 -4.50 35.96
CA ASP A 432 16.96 -3.80 36.23
C ASP A 432 17.63 -4.30 37.53
N ASN A 433 18.76 -3.69 37.88
CA ASN A 433 19.53 -4.07 39.08
C ASN A 433 18.83 -3.64 40.38
N GLU A 434 17.88 -2.72 40.30
CA GLU A 434 17.09 -2.19 41.40
C GLU A 434 15.74 -2.94 41.56
N GLY A 435 15.44 -3.90 40.68
CA GLY A 435 14.23 -4.70 40.69
C GLY A 435 13.02 -3.99 40.08
N ASN A 436 13.19 -2.93 39.29
CA ASN A 436 12.11 -2.35 38.49
C ASN A 436 11.90 -3.13 37.21
N ILE A 437 10.65 -3.20 36.76
CA ILE A 437 10.32 -3.75 35.45
C ILE A 437 10.60 -2.69 34.39
N VAL A 438 11.48 -3.00 33.44
CA VAL A 438 11.93 -2.09 32.37
C VAL A 438 11.74 -2.72 31.01
N ASP A 439 11.49 -1.90 29.99
CA ASP A 439 11.50 -2.35 28.60
C ASP A 439 12.95 -2.45 28.05
N THR A 440 13.09 -2.74 26.76
CA THR A 440 14.40 -2.79 26.09
C THR A 440 15.10 -1.43 25.94
N SER A 441 14.37 -0.32 26.09
CA SER A 441 14.93 1.05 26.02
C SER A 441 15.36 1.57 27.40
N GLY A 442 14.92 0.92 28.48
CA GLY A 442 15.17 1.31 29.87
C GLY A 442 14.02 2.09 30.51
N ALA A 443 12.89 2.25 29.82
CA ALA A 443 11.69 2.89 30.35
C ALA A 443 10.99 1.97 31.36
N PHE A 444 10.49 2.55 32.45
CA PHE A 444 9.94 1.80 33.57
C PHE A 444 8.46 1.48 33.38
N LEU A 445 8.05 0.23 33.53
CA LEU A 445 6.64 -0.15 33.53
C LEU A 445 5.94 0.40 34.76
N THR A 446 4.78 1.05 34.56
CA THR A 446 4.02 1.68 35.64
C THR A 446 2.76 0.91 36.01
N GLY A 447 2.34 1.07 37.26
CA GLY A 447 1.24 0.31 37.84
C GLY A 447 0.84 0.79 39.22
N PHE A 448 -0.24 0.19 39.72
CA PHE A 448 -0.66 0.30 41.12
C PHE A 448 0.33 -0.40 42.04
N GLN A 449 0.73 0.29 43.10
CA GLN A 449 1.76 -0.17 44.03
C GLN A 449 1.17 -1.13 45.07
N ALA A 450 1.94 -2.15 45.48
CA ALA A 450 1.59 -2.97 46.64
C ALA A 450 2.32 -2.49 47.91
N ASN A 451 1.68 -2.60 49.07
CA ASN A 451 2.35 -2.37 50.36
C ASN A 451 3.15 -3.60 50.83
N ASP A 452 3.80 -3.51 51.99
CA ASP A 452 4.60 -4.61 52.55
C ASP A 452 3.78 -5.87 52.86
N ALA A 453 2.47 -5.75 53.06
CA ALA A 453 1.55 -6.85 53.28
C ALA A 453 1.03 -7.48 51.95
N GLY A 454 1.34 -6.88 50.80
CA GLY A 454 0.85 -7.32 49.49
C GLY A 454 -0.54 -6.79 49.13
N GLU A 455 -1.04 -5.76 49.81
CA GLU A 455 -2.30 -5.10 49.46
C GLU A 455 -2.05 -4.01 48.41
N LEU A 456 -2.87 -4.00 47.35
CA LEU A 456 -2.76 -3.05 46.25
C LEU A 456 -3.34 -1.67 46.64
N SER A 457 -2.57 -0.62 46.35
CA SER A 457 -2.93 0.79 46.50
C SER A 457 -3.36 1.39 45.15
N SER A 458 -4.27 2.36 45.16
CA SER A 458 -4.62 3.12 43.95
C SER A 458 -3.53 4.12 43.51
N ALA A 459 -2.39 4.17 44.20
CA ALA A 459 -1.26 5.02 43.84
C ALA A 459 -0.53 4.45 42.61
N LEU A 460 -0.42 5.27 41.56
CA LEU A 460 0.37 4.95 40.37
C LEU A 460 1.85 5.25 40.61
N GLY A 461 2.70 4.30 40.26
CA GLY A 461 4.16 4.41 40.34
C GLY A 461 4.85 3.38 39.45
N ARG A 462 6.18 3.33 39.50
CA ARG A 462 6.98 2.29 38.82
C ARG A 462 6.79 0.96 39.53
N ILE A 463 6.63 -0.12 38.78
CA ILE A 463 6.48 -1.44 39.40
C ILE A 463 7.87 -1.93 39.80
N ASN A 464 8.09 -2.09 41.10
CA ASN A 464 9.29 -2.64 41.66
C ASN A 464 8.96 -3.99 42.30
N VAL A 465 9.61 -5.06 41.83
CA VAL A 465 9.46 -6.39 42.41
C VAL A 465 10.35 -6.59 43.63
N GLY A 466 11.44 -5.81 43.72
CA GLY A 466 12.46 -5.91 44.74
C GLY A 466 13.20 -7.25 44.69
N PHE A 467 14.38 -7.30 45.32
CA PHE A 467 15.08 -8.57 45.58
C PHE A 467 15.06 -8.93 47.06
N ASP A 468 14.24 -8.22 47.84
CA ASP A 468 14.14 -8.44 49.26
C ASP A 468 13.54 -9.81 49.55
N ASN A 469 14.13 -10.48 50.53
CA ASN A 469 13.56 -11.71 51.02
C ASN A 469 12.23 -11.39 51.71
N LEU A 470 11.24 -12.24 51.49
CA LEU A 470 10.02 -12.19 52.28
C LEU A 470 10.40 -12.41 53.75
N PRO A 471 10.07 -11.46 54.65
CA PRO A 471 10.36 -11.64 56.06
C PRO A 471 9.62 -12.89 56.57
N PRO A 472 10.19 -13.60 57.56
CA PRO A 472 9.50 -14.73 58.15
C PRO A 472 8.20 -14.25 58.81
N LYS A 473 7.20 -15.12 58.78
CA LYS A 473 5.94 -14.89 59.48
C LYS A 473 5.93 -15.80 60.70
N GLN A 474 5.90 -15.20 61.88
CA GLN A 474 5.75 -15.93 63.13
C GLN A 474 4.38 -16.63 63.17
N THR A 475 4.32 -17.87 63.64
CA THR A 475 3.04 -18.58 63.79
C THR A 475 2.20 -17.90 64.88
N SER A 476 1.00 -17.48 64.53
CA SER A 476 0.01 -16.91 65.48
C SER A 476 -1.18 -17.83 65.67
N ASN A 477 -1.49 -18.67 64.68
CA ASN A 477 -2.61 -19.59 64.71
C ASN A 477 -2.16 -21.02 64.38
N LEU A 478 -2.66 -21.98 65.15
CA LEU A 478 -2.46 -23.41 64.95
C LEU A 478 -3.80 -24.12 65.11
N SER A 479 -4.33 -24.72 64.04
CA SER A 479 -5.56 -25.52 64.09
C SER A 479 -5.21 -27.00 63.99
N ILE A 480 -5.79 -27.81 64.89
CA ILE A 480 -5.56 -29.25 64.95
C ILE A 480 -6.91 -29.96 64.93
N ASN A 481 -7.08 -30.83 63.93
CA ASN A 481 -8.21 -31.74 63.83
C ASN A 481 -7.71 -33.17 64.03
N LEU A 482 -8.24 -33.86 65.04
CA LEU A 482 -7.93 -35.25 65.32
C LEU A 482 -9.08 -35.96 66.04
N ASN A 483 -8.98 -37.29 66.07
CA ASN A 483 -9.83 -38.15 66.88
C ASN A 483 -9.03 -38.81 68.02
N LEU A 484 -9.56 -38.73 69.25
CA LEU A 484 -9.06 -39.46 70.42
C LEU A 484 -9.85 -40.77 70.61
N ASP A 485 -9.12 -41.88 70.78
CA ASP A 485 -9.73 -43.20 70.95
C ASP A 485 -10.31 -43.41 72.36
N THR A 486 -11.63 -43.48 72.44
CA THR A 486 -12.36 -43.73 73.71
C THR A 486 -12.15 -45.12 74.29
N GLY A 487 -11.70 -46.12 73.52
CA GLY A 487 -11.45 -47.49 73.95
C GLY A 487 -10.17 -47.69 74.77
N THR A 488 -9.34 -46.65 74.89
CA THR A 488 -8.07 -46.71 75.64
C THR A 488 -8.23 -46.68 77.16
N GLU A 489 -7.32 -47.34 77.87
CA GLU A 489 -7.25 -47.33 79.34
C GLU A 489 -6.57 -46.04 79.87
N VAL A 490 -6.96 -45.63 81.07
CA VAL A 490 -6.35 -44.50 81.79
C VAL A 490 -4.96 -44.92 82.29
N PRO A 491 -3.87 -44.20 81.95
CA PRO A 491 -2.53 -44.51 82.43
C PRO A 491 -2.41 -44.45 83.96
N THR A 492 -1.83 -45.48 84.57
CA THR A 492 -1.64 -45.55 86.04
C THR A 492 -0.38 -44.84 86.53
N THR A 493 0.55 -44.55 85.63
CA THR A 493 1.78 -43.79 85.90
C THR A 493 1.47 -42.29 85.94
N ALA A 494 2.23 -41.56 86.76
CA ALA A 494 2.22 -40.11 86.71
C ALA A 494 2.76 -39.64 85.36
N TYR A 495 2.23 -38.54 84.84
CA TYR A 495 2.63 -38.01 83.55
C TYR A 495 4.13 -37.65 83.53
N ASP A 496 4.85 -38.22 82.57
CA ASP A 496 6.24 -37.92 82.23
C ASP A 496 6.42 -38.13 80.73
N ARG A 497 6.79 -37.07 80.01
CA ARG A 497 6.94 -37.10 78.55
C ARG A 497 7.96 -38.15 78.07
N GLU A 498 8.97 -38.46 78.89
CA GLU A 498 10.03 -39.41 78.55
C GLU A 498 9.62 -40.87 78.85
N GLU A 499 8.48 -41.07 79.53
CA GLU A 499 7.91 -42.39 79.83
C GLU A 499 6.72 -42.66 78.90
N PRO A 500 6.86 -43.51 77.86
CA PRO A 500 5.82 -43.74 76.86
C PRO A 500 4.50 -44.28 77.41
N ASN A 501 4.52 -44.93 78.59
CA ASN A 501 3.32 -45.47 79.22
C ASN A 501 2.55 -44.43 80.06
N SER A 502 3.01 -43.18 80.13
CA SER A 502 2.42 -42.12 80.96
C SER A 502 1.32 -41.31 80.24
N TYR A 503 1.23 -41.43 78.91
CA TYR A 503 0.24 -40.79 78.03
C TYR A 503 -0.32 -41.82 77.04
N ASN A 504 -1.43 -41.49 76.38
CA ASN A 504 -2.10 -42.39 75.44
C ASN A 504 -1.67 -42.14 73.99
N PHE A 505 -1.61 -40.88 73.58
CA PHE A 505 -1.32 -40.48 72.21
C PHE A 505 -0.40 -39.27 72.18
N SER A 506 0.31 -39.09 71.07
CA SER A 506 1.08 -37.88 70.81
C SER A 506 0.99 -37.50 69.34
N THR A 507 1.18 -36.20 69.09
CA THR A 507 1.31 -35.62 67.76
C THR A 507 2.33 -34.48 67.81
N SER A 508 2.81 -34.03 66.66
CA SER A 508 3.64 -32.85 66.58
C SER A 508 3.20 -31.89 65.47
N ALA A 509 3.53 -30.62 65.66
CA ALA A 509 3.32 -29.55 64.69
C ALA A 509 4.62 -28.73 64.55
N VAL A 510 4.90 -28.25 63.35
CA VAL A 510 6.03 -27.32 63.14
C VAL A 510 5.51 -25.90 63.22
N ILE A 511 6.09 -25.09 64.10
CA ILE A 511 5.76 -23.69 64.29
C ILE A 511 7.00 -22.82 63.98
N PHE A 512 6.78 -21.57 63.59
CA PHE A 512 7.84 -20.63 63.24
C PHE A 512 7.91 -19.48 64.25
N ASP A 513 9.13 -19.09 64.62
CA ASP A 513 9.38 -17.89 65.41
C ASP A 513 9.50 -16.62 64.56
N SER A 514 9.66 -15.46 65.21
CA SER A 514 9.84 -14.16 64.54
C SER A 514 11.12 -14.06 63.70
N GLN A 515 12.07 -14.98 63.86
CA GLN A 515 13.30 -15.07 63.06
C GLN A 515 13.16 -16.08 61.91
N GLY A 516 12.05 -16.81 61.83
CA GLY A 516 11.79 -17.84 60.81
C GLY A 516 12.41 -19.20 61.10
N THR A 517 12.89 -19.43 62.32
CA THR A 517 13.38 -20.75 62.75
C THR A 517 12.18 -21.66 63.00
N ALA A 518 12.24 -22.86 62.46
CA ALA A 518 11.24 -23.89 62.73
C ALA A 518 11.50 -24.53 64.10
N HIS A 519 10.47 -24.56 64.94
CA HIS A 519 10.44 -25.27 66.20
C HIS A 519 9.41 -26.40 66.13
N GLU A 520 9.77 -27.58 66.63
CA GLU A 520 8.82 -28.69 66.74
C GLU A 520 8.05 -28.57 68.06
N MET A 521 6.74 -28.47 67.92
CA MET A 521 5.79 -28.48 69.02
C MET A 521 5.25 -29.90 69.21
N SER A 522 5.57 -30.54 70.33
CA SER A 522 5.07 -31.87 70.69
C SER A 522 3.86 -31.76 71.59
N ILE A 523 2.79 -32.49 71.28
CA ILE A 523 1.54 -32.49 72.04
C ILE A 523 1.23 -33.93 72.46
N TYR A 524 1.06 -34.14 73.76
CA TYR A 524 0.76 -35.43 74.37
C TYR A 524 -0.65 -35.41 74.94
N TYR A 525 -1.47 -36.41 74.60
CA TYR A 525 -2.82 -36.57 75.10
C TYR A 525 -2.87 -37.73 76.09
N ARG A 526 -3.36 -37.44 77.29
CA ARG A 526 -3.54 -38.40 78.38
C ARG A 526 -5.00 -38.45 78.76
N LYS A 527 -5.58 -39.65 78.80
CA LYS A 527 -6.93 -39.87 79.28
C LYS A 527 -6.94 -39.85 80.81
N ASP A 528 -7.81 -39.05 81.42
CA ASP A 528 -7.94 -38.98 82.88
C ASP A 528 -9.18 -39.73 83.38
N ALA A 529 -10.30 -39.59 82.67
CA ALA A 529 -11.55 -40.28 82.93
C ALA A 529 -12.37 -40.44 81.64
N ALA A 530 -13.61 -40.95 81.74
CA ALA A 530 -14.52 -40.93 80.60
C ALA A 530 -14.82 -39.49 80.19
N ASN A 531 -14.68 -39.16 78.90
CA ASN A 531 -14.87 -37.82 78.32
C ASN A 531 -13.92 -36.73 78.86
N GLU A 532 -12.89 -37.10 79.63
CA GLU A 532 -11.92 -36.17 80.19
C GLU A 532 -10.51 -36.55 79.74
N TRP A 533 -9.86 -35.63 79.04
CA TRP A 533 -8.50 -35.76 78.56
C TRP A 533 -7.68 -34.55 79.00
N THR A 534 -6.38 -34.74 79.21
CA THR A 534 -5.44 -33.65 79.43
C THR A 534 -4.42 -33.65 78.29
N SER A 535 -4.24 -32.49 77.66
CA SER A 535 -3.20 -32.26 76.65
C SER A 535 -2.01 -31.51 77.23
N TYR A 536 -0.82 -32.04 77.00
CA TYR A 536 0.44 -31.42 77.37
C TYR A 536 1.20 -30.98 76.12
N SER A 537 1.48 -29.68 76.04
CA SER A 537 2.11 -29.07 74.87
C SER A 537 3.52 -28.60 75.23
N TYR A 538 4.50 -28.98 74.41
CA TYR A 538 5.92 -28.65 74.59
C TYR A 538 6.50 -28.05 73.31
N VAL A 539 7.40 -27.08 73.48
CA VAL A 539 8.31 -26.63 72.43
C VAL A 539 9.73 -26.88 72.92
N GLY A 540 10.44 -27.81 72.27
CA GLY A 540 11.68 -28.37 72.80
C GLY A 540 11.45 -28.93 74.21
N ASP A 541 12.27 -28.48 75.18
CA ASP A 541 12.15 -28.95 76.57
C ASP A 541 11.14 -28.18 77.44
N THR A 542 10.56 -27.09 76.91
CA THR A 542 9.72 -26.18 77.69
C THR A 542 8.25 -26.51 77.51
N GLN A 543 7.53 -26.71 78.62
CA GLN A 543 6.07 -26.86 78.59
C GLN A 543 5.41 -25.50 78.34
N ILE A 544 4.51 -25.44 77.36
CA ILE A 544 3.79 -24.23 76.96
C ILE A 544 2.29 -24.29 77.27
N SER A 545 1.76 -25.48 77.60
CA SER A 545 0.43 -25.62 78.20
C SER A 545 0.40 -25.17 79.66
N THR A 546 -0.80 -25.04 80.23
CA THR A 546 -0.95 -24.72 81.66
C THR A 546 -0.24 -25.73 82.57
N ALA A 547 0.18 -25.29 83.76
CA ALA A 547 0.84 -26.16 84.73
C ALA A 547 -0.12 -27.29 85.16
N GLY A 548 0.19 -28.52 84.76
CA GLY A 548 -0.68 -29.70 84.92
C GLY A 548 -1.35 -30.18 83.63
N GLY A 549 -1.18 -29.45 82.52
CA GLY A 549 -1.77 -29.74 81.21
C GLY A 549 -3.13 -29.07 81.01
N ASP A 550 -3.52 -28.86 79.74
CA ASP A 550 -4.80 -28.27 79.38
C ASP A 550 -5.88 -29.35 79.38
N LYS A 551 -6.95 -29.14 80.15
CA LYS A 551 -8.05 -30.09 80.28
C LYS A 551 -9.03 -29.94 79.13
N LEU A 552 -9.26 -31.03 78.42
CA LEU A 552 -10.23 -31.17 77.35
C LEU A 552 -11.41 -32.00 77.86
N ILE A 553 -12.59 -31.40 77.88
CA ILE A 553 -13.83 -32.06 78.29
C ILE A 553 -14.73 -32.20 77.07
N PHE A 554 -15.24 -33.41 76.85
CA PHE A 554 -16.10 -33.74 75.72
C PHE A 554 -17.53 -34.00 76.17
N ASP A 555 -18.47 -33.72 75.28
CA ASP A 555 -19.88 -33.99 75.50
C ASP A 555 -20.21 -35.49 75.30
N THR A 556 -21.50 -35.83 75.41
CA THR A 556 -21.97 -37.20 75.22
C THR A 556 -21.99 -37.67 73.76
N HIS A 557 -21.85 -36.76 72.79
CA HIS A 557 -21.81 -37.06 71.36
C HIS A 557 -20.37 -37.20 70.83
N GLY A 558 -19.37 -36.90 71.65
CA GLY A 558 -17.96 -37.01 71.29
C GLY A 558 -17.36 -35.73 70.72
N GLU A 559 -18.08 -34.60 70.81
CA GLU A 559 -17.58 -33.27 70.46
C GLU A 559 -16.99 -32.59 71.69
N ILE A 560 -16.05 -31.66 71.49
CA ILE A 560 -15.41 -30.95 72.59
C ILE A 560 -16.37 -29.91 73.20
N GLU A 561 -16.60 -29.97 74.51
CA GLU A 561 -17.52 -29.10 75.25
C GLU A 561 -16.79 -27.93 75.90
N SER A 562 -15.61 -28.17 76.49
CA SER A 562 -14.82 -27.11 77.14
C SER A 562 -13.32 -27.40 77.19
N ILE A 563 -12.53 -26.33 77.21
CA ILE A 563 -11.07 -26.37 77.43
C ILE A 563 -10.77 -25.57 78.69
N ASN A 564 -10.07 -26.17 79.65
CA ASN A 564 -9.74 -25.55 80.93
C ASN A 564 -10.96 -24.93 81.66
N GLY A 565 -12.15 -25.52 81.47
CA GLY A 565 -13.42 -25.05 82.04
C GLY A 565 -14.06 -23.87 81.30
N VAL A 566 -13.51 -23.44 80.17
CA VAL A 566 -14.10 -22.46 79.26
C VAL A 566 -14.91 -23.22 78.20
N ALA A 567 -16.24 -23.01 78.19
CA ALA A 567 -17.13 -23.65 77.22
C ALA A 567 -16.81 -23.20 75.80
N ILE A 568 -16.75 -24.14 74.86
CA ILE A 568 -16.57 -23.85 73.43
C ILE A 568 -17.93 -23.52 72.84
N THR A 569 -18.20 -22.24 72.60
CA THR A 569 -19.48 -21.77 72.04
C THR A 569 -19.40 -21.34 70.57
N ASP A 570 -18.18 -21.23 70.02
CA ASP A 570 -17.87 -20.92 68.61
C ASP A 570 -16.43 -21.38 68.28
N SER A 571 -16.05 -21.46 67.00
CA SER A 571 -14.68 -21.75 66.54
C SER A 571 -13.63 -20.71 66.99
N SER A 572 -14.05 -19.62 67.65
CA SER A 572 -13.16 -18.61 68.22
C SER A 572 -12.90 -18.79 69.71
N THR A 573 -13.18 -19.96 70.30
CA THR A 573 -12.87 -20.21 71.71
C THR A 573 -11.40 -20.61 71.83
N VAL A 574 -10.57 -19.64 72.19
CA VAL A 574 -9.11 -19.64 72.04
C VAL A 574 -8.41 -20.37 73.19
N ASN A 575 -7.63 -21.42 72.91
CA ASN A 575 -6.56 -21.86 73.82
C ASN A 575 -5.27 -21.10 73.47
N THR A 576 -4.98 -20.01 74.18
CA THR A 576 -3.74 -19.23 73.94
C THR A 576 -2.58 -19.87 74.67
N LEU A 577 -1.61 -20.35 73.92
CA LEU A 577 -0.35 -20.86 74.42
C LEU A 577 0.72 -19.80 74.23
N THR A 578 1.53 -19.56 75.26
CA THR A 578 2.63 -18.58 75.17
C THR A 578 3.96 -19.30 75.32
N PHE A 579 4.90 -19.00 74.43
CA PHE A 579 6.24 -19.54 74.53
C PHE A 579 7.28 -18.51 74.10
N THR A 580 8.48 -18.60 74.66
CA THR A 580 9.60 -17.73 74.28
C THR A 580 10.61 -18.58 73.51
N PRO A 581 10.74 -18.41 72.17
CA PRO A 581 11.56 -19.28 71.33
C PRO A 581 13.04 -19.30 71.72
N VAL A 582 13.58 -18.13 72.08
CA VAL A 582 14.99 -17.95 72.49
C VAL A 582 15.08 -16.98 73.66
N VAL A 583 15.98 -17.25 74.62
CA VAL A 583 16.25 -16.35 75.75
C VAL A 583 16.64 -14.95 75.24
N GLY A 584 15.84 -13.93 75.56
CA GLY A 584 16.04 -12.55 75.12
C GLY A 584 15.18 -12.10 73.92
N THR A 585 14.25 -12.93 73.45
CA THR A 585 13.21 -12.55 72.48
C THR A 585 11.88 -12.26 73.17
N GLU A 586 10.99 -11.52 72.51
CA GLU A 586 9.63 -11.29 73.00
C GLU A 586 8.84 -12.62 73.03
N PRO A 587 7.97 -12.84 74.05
CA PRO A 587 7.07 -13.99 74.08
C PRO A 587 6.19 -14.04 72.83
N GLN A 588 6.09 -15.23 72.22
CA GLN A 588 5.18 -15.53 71.14
C GLN A 588 3.88 -16.09 71.70
N GLU A 589 2.75 -15.50 71.29
CA GLU A 589 1.43 -16.06 71.55
C GLU A 589 0.97 -16.89 70.35
N ILE A 590 0.60 -18.14 70.60
CA ILE A 590 -0.02 -19.04 69.62
C ILE A 590 -1.45 -19.31 70.08
N VAL A 591 -2.40 -18.95 69.24
CA VAL A 591 -3.79 -19.38 69.36
C VAL A 591 -3.90 -20.80 68.82
N MET A 592 -4.12 -21.75 69.71
CA MET A 592 -4.41 -23.13 69.34
C MET A 592 -5.92 -23.35 69.26
N ASP A 593 -6.40 -23.67 68.07
CA ASP A 593 -7.79 -24.07 67.83
C ASP A 593 -7.90 -25.60 67.93
N LEU A 594 -8.62 -26.03 68.96
CA LEU A 594 -8.95 -27.44 69.25
C LEU A 594 -10.45 -27.71 69.14
N SER A 595 -11.24 -26.75 68.64
CA SER A 595 -12.71 -26.82 68.60
C SER A 595 -13.25 -27.97 67.74
N THR A 596 -12.43 -28.50 66.83
CA THR A 596 -12.81 -29.56 65.90
C THR A 596 -12.30 -30.96 66.31
N ILE A 597 -11.68 -31.07 67.49
CA ILE A 597 -11.25 -32.36 68.04
C ILE A 597 -12.47 -33.17 68.47
N THR A 598 -12.41 -34.48 68.19
CA THR A 598 -13.46 -35.42 68.55
C THR A 598 -12.92 -36.58 69.37
N GLN A 599 -13.81 -37.28 70.07
CA GLN A 599 -13.53 -38.57 70.66
C GLN A 599 -14.55 -39.62 70.19
N TYR A 600 -14.05 -40.70 69.60
CA TYR A 600 -14.86 -41.83 69.15
C TYR A 600 -14.12 -43.14 69.44
N ASP A 601 -14.85 -44.26 69.44
CA ASP A 601 -14.28 -45.62 69.54
C ASP A 601 -13.70 -46.06 68.19
N ILE A 602 -12.76 -45.26 67.69
CA ILE A 602 -11.94 -45.55 66.51
C ILE A 602 -10.49 -45.21 66.87
N PRO A 603 -9.49 -45.84 66.20
CA PRO A 603 -8.09 -45.57 66.47
C PRO A 603 -7.75 -44.08 66.42
N PHE A 604 -6.76 -43.67 67.21
CA PHE A 604 -6.22 -42.31 67.14
C PHE A 604 -5.76 -41.96 65.74
N GLY A 605 -6.17 -40.79 65.27
CA GLY A 605 -5.84 -40.29 63.95
C GLY A 605 -5.82 -38.78 63.92
N VAL A 606 -4.77 -38.22 63.33
CA VAL A 606 -4.65 -36.79 63.07
C VAL A 606 -5.12 -36.55 61.65
N ASN A 607 -6.22 -35.81 61.50
CA ASN A 607 -6.82 -35.52 60.21
C ASN A 607 -6.18 -34.28 59.57
N GLU A 608 -5.91 -33.25 60.36
CA GLU A 608 -5.37 -31.98 59.85
C GLU A 608 -4.55 -31.24 60.93
N VAL A 609 -3.44 -30.62 60.49
CA VAL A 609 -2.64 -29.69 61.28
C VAL A 609 -2.30 -28.51 60.38
N LEU A 610 -2.89 -27.34 60.64
CA LEU A 610 -2.68 -26.11 59.86
C LEU A 610 -2.09 -25.01 60.73
N GLN A 611 -1.13 -24.27 60.16
CA GLN A 611 -0.48 -23.15 60.83
C GLN A 611 -0.19 -22.01 59.85
N ASP A 612 -0.12 -20.79 60.35
CA ASP A 612 -0.06 -19.58 59.51
C ASP A 612 1.32 -18.90 59.42
N GLY A 613 2.34 -19.48 60.06
CA GLY A 613 3.72 -19.03 60.04
C GLY A 613 4.52 -19.56 58.85
N ALA A 614 5.66 -18.95 58.59
CA ALA A 614 6.55 -19.32 57.50
C ALA A 614 7.99 -18.87 57.78
N SER A 615 8.96 -19.64 57.28
CA SER A 615 10.36 -19.21 57.21
C SER A 615 10.51 -18.03 56.24
N THR A 616 11.67 -17.37 56.27
CA THR A 616 12.02 -16.42 55.22
C THR A 616 12.01 -17.08 53.84
N GLY A 617 11.56 -16.34 52.82
CA GLY A 617 11.50 -16.79 51.44
C GLY A 617 12.37 -15.92 50.56
N ARG A 618 13.18 -16.52 49.69
CA ARG A 618 13.91 -15.80 48.64
C ARG A 618 13.06 -15.78 47.38
N LEU A 619 13.04 -14.67 46.63
CA LEU A 619 12.30 -14.60 45.37
C LEU A 619 12.85 -15.68 44.42
N SER A 620 11.95 -16.53 43.91
CA SER A 620 12.27 -17.65 43.03
C SER A 620 11.75 -17.43 41.62
N ASP A 621 10.55 -16.88 41.47
CA ASP A 621 9.91 -16.65 40.17
C ASP A 621 8.95 -15.46 40.24
N ILE A 622 8.59 -14.91 39.08
CA ILE A 622 7.60 -13.85 38.92
C ILE A 622 6.50 -14.36 37.98
N GLU A 623 5.27 -14.23 38.45
CA GLU A 623 4.07 -14.61 37.71
C GLU A 623 3.19 -13.38 37.54
N ILE A 624 2.63 -13.19 36.35
CA ILE A 624 1.76 -12.05 36.05
C ILE A 624 0.41 -12.62 35.61
N ASP A 625 -0.63 -12.27 36.36
CA ASP A 625 -1.97 -12.75 36.06
C ASP A 625 -2.64 -11.95 34.91
N PRO A 626 -3.76 -12.42 34.33
CA PRO A 626 -4.42 -11.72 33.24
C PRO A 626 -4.99 -10.34 33.59
N THR A 627 -5.17 -10.07 34.89
CA THR A 627 -5.61 -8.77 35.43
C THR A 627 -4.45 -7.83 35.70
N GLY A 628 -3.23 -8.23 35.34
CA GLY A 628 -2.00 -7.46 35.46
C GLY A 628 -1.36 -7.50 36.84
N ILE A 629 -1.84 -8.31 37.79
CA ILE A 629 -1.20 -8.41 39.11
C ILE A 629 0.10 -9.19 38.99
N VAL A 630 1.18 -8.58 39.48
CA VAL A 630 2.52 -9.14 39.52
C VAL A 630 2.72 -9.85 40.85
N PHE A 631 2.84 -11.17 40.83
CA PHE A 631 3.09 -12.01 42.00
C PHE A 631 4.56 -12.46 42.04
N GLY A 632 5.22 -12.22 43.17
CA GLY A 632 6.49 -12.86 43.49
C GLY A 632 6.23 -14.23 44.11
N ARG A 633 6.80 -15.29 43.53
CA ARG A 633 6.84 -16.64 44.10
C ARG A 633 8.14 -16.81 44.88
N TYR A 634 8.05 -17.22 46.13
CA TYR A 634 9.20 -17.33 47.02
C TYR A 634 9.55 -18.80 47.33
N SER A 635 10.79 -19.03 47.72
CA SER A 635 11.33 -20.37 48.03
C SER A 635 10.63 -21.09 49.20
N ASN A 636 9.88 -20.36 50.01
CA ASN A 636 9.03 -20.90 51.09
C ASN A 636 7.61 -21.26 50.60
N ASN A 637 7.41 -21.35 49.28
CA ASN A 637 6.15 -21.70 48.61
C ASN A 637 5.00 -20.70 48.83
N ASN A 638 5.31 -19.52 49.39
CA ASN A 638 4.39 -18.40 49.49
C ASN A 638 4.46 -17.50 48.26
N SER A 639 3.38 -16.75 48.04
CA SER A 639 3.31 -15.70 47.03
C SER A 639 2.89 -14.38 47.64
N LYS A 640 3.47 -13.29 47.15
CA LYS A 640 3.09 -11.92 47.53
C LYS A 640 2.81 -11.11 46.26
N ALA A 641 1.75 -10.31 46.27
CA ALA A 641 1.52 -9.32 45.22
C ALA A 641 2.51 -8.17 45.38
N LEU A 642 3.21 -7.81 44.30
CA LEU A 642 4.26 -6.79 44.26
C LEU A 642 3.78 -5.51 43.58
N GLY A 643 2.74 -5.62 42.76
CA GLY A 643 2.07 -4.48 42.13
C GLY A 643 1.06 -4.97 41.12
N GLN A 644 0.36 -4.04 40.46
CA GLN A 644 -0.56 -4.34 39.38
C GLN A 644 -0.30 -3.41 38.19
N ILE A 645 0.01 -4.00 37.04
CA ILE A 645 0.21 -3.32 35.76
C ILE A 645 -1.07 -2.59 35.39
N VAL A 646 -0.92 -1.34 34.97
CA VAL A 646 -2.03 -0.59 34.37
C VAL A 646 -1.83 -0.48 32.87
N ILE A 647 -2.94 -0.49 32.15
CA ILE A 647 -2.96 -0.22 30.72
C ILE A 647 -3.83 1.02 30.45
N SER A 648 -3.47 1.73 29.39
CA SER A 648 -4.14 2.96 28.97
C SER A 648 -4.76 2.77 27.60
N ASN A 649 -5.98 3.25 27.40
CA ASN A 649 -6.61 3.34 26.09
C ASN A 649 -6.95 4.80 25.76
N PHE A 650 -7.10 5.10 24.47
CA PHE A 650 -7.35 6.45 23.97
C PHE A 650 -8.64 6.48 23.16
N THR A 651 -9.35 7.61 23.23
CA THR A 651 -10.55 7.80 22.40
C THR A 651 -10.18 7.86 20.91
N ASN A 652 -9.00 8.41 20.60
CA ASN A 652 -8.47 8.46 19.24
C ASN A 652 -6.99 8.03 19.20
N PRO A 653 -6.70 6.72 19.05
CA PRO A 653 -5.33 6.23 18.94
C PRO A 653 -4.54 6.85 17.78
N GLN A 654 -5.21 7.27 16.70
CA GLN A 654 -4.56 7.94 15.54
C GLN A 654 -3.98 9.31 15.90
N GLY A 655 -4.39 9.91 17.02
CA GLY A 655 -3.87 11.17 17.49
C GLY A 655 -2.57 11.05 18.27
N LEU A 656 -2.11 9.83 18.59
CA LEU A 656 -0.85 9.62 19.30
C LEU A 656 0.35 10.03 18.45
N SER A 657 1.36 10.62 19.08
CA SER A 657 2.60 10.99 18.41
C SER A 657 3.65 9.90 18.63
N PRO A 658 4.21 9.29 17.57
CA PRO A 658 5.30 8.32 17.74
C PRO A 658 6.58 9.02 18.21
N THR A 659 7.23 8.49 19.26
CA THR A 659 8.53 9.00 19.78
C THR A 659 9.73 8.17 19.33
N GLY A 660 9.48 6.99 18.74
CA GLY A 660 10.51 6.04 18.30
C GLY A 660 10.41 4.73 19.08
N GLY A 661 11.17 3.70 18.71
CA GLY A 661 11.27 2.47 19.54
C GLY A 661 9.94 1.76 19.84
N THR A 662 8.91 1.87 18.99
CA THR A 662 7.53 1.40 19.23
C THR A 662 6.81 2.07 20.41
N THR A 663 7.20 3.29 20.78
CA THR A 663 6.55 4.09 21.81
C THR A 663 5.82 5.30 21.22
N TRP A 664 4.81 5.74 21.97
CA TRP A 664 3.91 6.83 21.64
C TRP A 664 3.73 7.78 22.81
N THR A 665 3.53 9.05 22.52
CA THR A 665 3.15 10.08 23.49
C THR A 665 1.75 10.60 23.20
N GLU A 666 1.06 11.01 24.27
CA GLU A 666 -0.27 11.60 24.15
C GLU A 666 -0.22 12.99 23.52
N THR A 667 -1.25 13.33 22.76
CA THR A 667 -1.42 14.67 22.20
C THR A 667 -2.81 15.21 22.51
N PHE A 668 -3.04 16.48 22.22
CA PHE A 668 -4.38 17.04 22.30
C PHE A 668 -5.40 16.28 21.42
N SER A 669 -4.95 15.76 20.26
CA SER A 669 -5.79 15.05 19.29
C SER A 669 -6.09 13.59 19.69
N SER A 670 -5.28 12.97 20.54
CA SER A 670 -5.55 11.62 21.05
C SER A 670 -6.62 11.60 22.15
N GLY A 671 -6.79 12.75 22.82
CA GLY A 671 -7.56 12.87 24.06
C GLY A 671 -6.77 12.37 25.27
N VAL A 672 -7.38 12.51 26.45
CA VAL A 672 -6.80 12.04 27.71
C VAL A 672 -6.78 10.52 27.78
N PRO A 673 -5.74 9.90 28.35
CA PRO A 673 -5.64 8.46 28.50
C PRO A 673 -6.66 7.93 29.52
N ALA A 674 -7.41 6.90 29.12
CA ALA A 674 -8.23 6.10 30.02
C ALA A 674 -7.36 4.98 30.62
N THR A 675 -6.69 5.27 31.73
CA THR A 675 -5.82 4.32 32.43
C THR A 675 -6.61 3.52 33.46
N GLY A 676 -6.43 2.20 33.47
CA GLY A 676 -7.13 1.32 34.40
C GLY A 676 -6.52 -0.08 34.49
N ILE A 677 -7.27 -0.94 35.16
CA ILE A 677 -6.90 -2.35 35.37
C ILE A 677 -7.16 -3.15 34.10
N PRO A 678 -6.24 -4.01 33.64
CA PRO A 678 -6.48 -4.94 32.55
C PRO A 678 -7.75 -5.77 32.72
N GLY A 679 -8.52 -5.93 31.65
CA GLY A 679 -9.81 -6.63 31.66
C GLY A 679 -10.98 -5.88 32.32
N SER A 680 -10.74 -4.68 32.85
CA SER A 680 -11.82 -3.80 33.32
C SER A 680 -12.28 -2.86 32.20
N ALA A 681 -13.60 -2.59 32.12
CA ALA A 681 -14.20 -1.75 31.09
C ALA A 681 -13.84 -2.20 29.65
N SER A 682 -13.47 -1.27 28.76
CA SER A 682 -13.06 -1.51 27.37
C SER A 682 -11.55 -1.72 27.22
N LEU A 683 -10.86 -2.15 28.27
CA LEU A 683 -9.42 -2.42 28.27
C LEU A 683 -9.17 -3.93 28.08
N GLY A 684 -8.16 -4.27 27.29
CA GLY A 684 -7.75 -5.65 27.01
C GLY A 684 -7.21 -6.37 28.25
N LEU A 685 -7.09 -7.69 28.14
CA LEU A 685 -6.41 -8.50 29.16
C LEU A 685 -4.90 -8.48 28.91
N VAL A 686 -4.11 -8.51 29.98
CA VAL A 686 -2.67 -8.76 29.86
C VAL A 686 -2.47 -10.27 29.76
N GLN A 687 -1.49 -10.70 28.99
CA GLN A 687 -1.15 -12.10 28.88
C GLN A 687 0.36 -12.28 29.03
N SER A 688 0.74 -13.04 30.05
CA SER A 688 2.13 -13.38 30.37
C SER A 688 2.63 -14.55 29.52
N GLY A 689 3.93 -14.56 29.23
CA GLY A 689 4.55 -15.56 28.38
C GLY A 689 4.14 -15.43 26.92
N ALA A 690 3.89 -14.22 26.44
CA ALA A 690 3.47 -13.98 25.06
C ALA A 690 3.91 -12.60 24.56
N LEU A 691 4.18 -12.49 23.26
CA LEU A 691 4.52 -11.24 22.57
C LEU A 691 3.53 -11.00 21.43
N GLU A 692 3.21 -9.73 21.20
CA GLU A 692 2.47 -9.30 20.02
C GLU A 692 3.43 -9.04 18.86
N GLU A 693 3.25 -9.73 17.73
CA GLU A 693 4.02 -9.52 16.52
C GLU A 693 3.61 -8.23 15.78
N SER A 694 4.45 -7.82 14.83
CA SER A 694 4.10 -6.74 13.90
C SER A 694 2.84 -7.08 13.12
N ASN A 695 1.98 -6.10 12.90
CA ASN A 695 0.75 -6.30 12.12
C ASN A 695 0.94 -6.07 10.60
N VAL A 696 2.20 -6.06 10.15
CA VAL A 696 2.62 -5.88 8.76
C VAL A 696 2.53 -7.22 7.99
N ASP A 697 1.89 -7.20 6.82
CA ASP A 697 1.95 -8.33 5.88
C ASP A 697 3.03 -8.05 4.82
N LEU A 698 4.12 -8.81 4.86
CA LEU A 698 5.24 -8.65 3.95
C LEU A 698 4.84 -8.81 2.48
N THR A 699 3.84 -9.66 2.18
CA THR A 699 3.39 -9.88 0.80
C THR A 699 2.68 -8.65 0.27
N GLU A 700 1.80 -8.04 1.09
CA GLU A 700 1.12 -6.80 0.75
C GLU A 700 2.12 -5.65 0.54
N GLU A 701 3.09 -5.50 1.44
CA GLU A 701 4.10 -4.44 1.36
C GLU A 701 5.02 -4.59 0.13
N LEU A 702 5.41 -5.82 -0.25
CA LEU A 702 6.23 -6.05 -1.43
C LEU A 702 5.48 -5.71 -2.73
N VAL A 703 4.18 -6.00 -2.79
CA VAL A 703 3.34 -5.60 -3.94
C VAL A 703 3.17 -4.08 -3.98
N ALA A 704 2.91 -3.45 -2.83
CA ALA A 704 2.83 -2.01 -2.71
C ALA A 704 4.13 -1.31 -3.14
N MET A 705 5.29 -1.88 -2.79
CA MET A 705 6.61 -1.37 -3.20
C MET A 705 6.76 -1.36 -4.72
N ILE A 706 6.34 -2.44 -5.41
CA ILE A 706 6.39 -2.50 -6.88
C ILE A 706 5.49 -1.43 -7.49
N GLY A 707 4.30 -1.20 -6.93
CA GLY A 707 3.40 -0.14 -7.33
C GLY A 707 4.04 1.25 -7.19
N ALA A 708 4.54 1.57 -6.01
CA ALA A 708 5.18 2.85 -5.72
C ALA A 708 6.45 3.10 -6.56
N GLN A 709 7.27 2.06 -6.80
CA GLN A 709 8.45 2.14 -7.69
C GLN A 709 8.06 2.47 -9.13
N ARG A 710 7.00 1.85 -9.65
CA ARG A 710 6.50 2.15 -11.01
C ARG A 710 5.95 3.57 -11.10
N SER A 711 5.21 4.03 -10.08
CA SER A 711 4.71 5.40 -9.99
C SER A 711 5.86 6.43 -9.97
N PHE A 712 6.91 6.17 -9.19
CA PHE A 712 8.11 7.01 -9.16
C PHE A 712 8.80 7.06 -10.53
N GLN A 713 9.01 5.91 -11.18
CA GLN A 713 9.61 5.83 -12.51
C GLN A 713 8.80 6.58 -13.57
N ALA A 714 7.47 6.45 -13.53
CA ALA A 714 6.57 7.16 -14.44
C ALA A 714 6.65 8.68 -14.23
N ASN A 715 6.64 9.15 -12.98
CA ASN A 715 6.73 10.57 -12.66
C ASN A 715 8.11 11.16 -13.01
N ALA A 716 9.19 10.41 -12.80
CA ALA A 716 10.55 10.85 -13.12
C ALA A 716 10.80 11.01 -14.64
N GLN A 717 10.11 10.24 -15.48
CA GLN A 717 10.23 10.38 -16.95
C GLN A 717 9.67 11.70 -17.49
N ILE A 718 8.75 12.35 -16.75
CA ILE A 718 8.05 13.57 -17.19
C ILE A 718 8.91 14.82 -16.99
N THR A 719 9.74 14.88 -15.94
CA THR A 719 10.43 16.11 -15.50
C THR A 719 11.68 16.49 -16.30
N GLY A 720 12.21 15.60 -17.15
CA GLY A 720 13.61 15.69 -17.59
C GLY A 720 13.95 16.35 -18.94
N LYS A 721 13.09 17.08 -19.66
CA LYS A 721 13.38 17.41 -21.09
C LYS A 721 12.92 18.79 -21.63
N PRO A 722 13.75 19.49 -22.46
CA PRO A 722 13.35 20.69 -23.22
C PRO A 722 12.66 20.41 -24.58
N TRP A 723 12.12 21.48 -25.17
CA TRP A 723 10.85 21.63 -25.90
C TRP A 723 10.77 21.33 -27.43
N VAL A 724 11.48 20.36 -28.02
CA VAL A 724 11.44 20.19 -29.51
C VAL A 724 10.69 18.94 -30.02
N MET A 725 10.32 17.96 -29.17
CA MET A 725 9.54 16.75 -29.58
C MET A 725 8.27 16.43 -28.75
N ASP A 726 7.67 17.45 -28.13
CA ASP A 726 6.49 17.38 -27.25
C ASP A 726 5.32 16.52 -27.78
N LYS A 727 5.10 16.50 -29.10
CA LYS A 727 3.96 15.82 -29.74
C LYS A 727 4.07 14.29 -29.74
N MET A 728 5.25 13.72 -30.01
CA MET A 728 5.43 12.27 -30.07
C MET A 728 5.39 11.66 -28.67
N ILE A 729 6.06 12.33 -27.72
CA ILE A 729 6.09 11.93 -26.31
C ILE A 729 4.67 11.97 -25.74
N TYR A 730 3.92 13.05 -25.97
CA TYR A 730 2.54 13.16 -25.51
C TYR A 730 1.61 12.06 -26.09
N LEU A 731 1.73 11.76 -27.40
CA LEU A 731 0.94 10.69 -28.03
C LEU A 731 1.28 9.30 -27.47
N ALA A 732 2.57 9.02 -27.28
CA ALA A 732 3.02 7.76 -26.69
C ALA A 732 2.61 7.64 -25.21
N MET A 733 2.70 8.74 -24.44
CA MET A 733 2.25 8.80 -23.06
C MET A 733 0.74 8.60 -22.94
N SER A 734 -0.05 9.22 -23.81
CA SER A 734 -1.49 8.99 -23.89
C SER A 734 -1.79 7.51 -24.14
N GLY A 735 -1.17 6.89 -25.16
CA GLY A 735 -1.32 5.46 -25.41
C GLY A 735 -0.86 4.56 -24.24
N ALA A 736 0.22 4.93 -23.56
CA ALA A 736 0.73 4.19 -22.40
C ALA A 736 -0.19 4.32 -21.18
N LYS A 737 -0.72 5.52 -20.90
CA LYS A 737 -1.69 5.78 -19.84
C LYS A 737 -2.93 4.91 -20.03
N GLU A 738 -3.48 4.89 -21.25
CA GLU A 738 -4.66 4.06 -21.54
C GLU A 738 -4.36 2.56 -21.41
N ALA A 739 -3.16 2.11 -21.80
CA ALA A 739 -2.73 0.73 -21.55
C ALA A 739 -2.65 0.40 -20.04
N MET A 740 -2.19 1.34 -19.21
CA MET A 740 -2.15 1.17 -17.75
C MET A 740 -3.56 1.10 -17.14
N LEU A 741 -4.50 1.92 -17.60
CA LEU A 741 -5.89 1.87 -17.15
C LEU A 741 -6.53 0.52 -17.49
N ARG A 742 -6.32 0.02 -18.71
CA ARG A 742 -6.78 -1.32 -19.12
C ARG A 742 -6.13 -2.43 -18.32
N GLN A 743 -4.85 -2.28 -17.95
CA GLN A 743 -4.18 -3.22 -17.08
C GLN A 743 -4.82 -3.23 -15.68
N ALA A 744 -5.16 -2.07 -15.14
CA ALA A 744 -5.83 -1.96 -13.85
C ALA A 744 -7.22 -2.62 -13.86
N SER A 745 -8.02 -2.35 -14.89
CA SER A 745 -9.35 -2.97 -15.09
C SER A 745 -9.26 -4.49 -15.26
N ASN A 746 -8.33 -4.99 -16.10
CA ASN A 746 -8.11 -6.42 -16.27
C ASN A 746 -7.57 -7.10 -14.99
N ASN A 747 -6.73 -6.42 -14.21
CA ASN A 747 -6.28 -6.89 -12.89
C ASN A 747 -7.44 -6.96 -11.90
N HIS A 748 -8.33 -5.96 -11.92
CA HIS A 748 -9.53 -5.94 -11.09
C HIS A 748 -10.46 -7.10 -11.44
N ASN A 749 -10.67 -7.37 -12.73
CA ASN A 749 -11.39 -8.56 -13.19
C ASN A 749 -10.74 -9.85 -12.69
N LEU A 750 -9.42 -10.01 -12.87
CA LEU A 750 -8.70 -11.21 -12.45
C LEU A 750 -8.76 -11.42 -10.92
N ALA A 751 -8.63 -10.36 -10.13
CA ALA A 751 -8.75 -10.41 -8.68
C ALA A 751 -10.15 -10.85 -8.23
N ASN A 752 -11.19 -10.44 -8.96
CA ASN A 752 -12.57 -10.79 -8.68
C ASN A 752 -13.08 -11.99 -9.48
N ALA A 753 -12.20 -12.79 -10.09
CA ALA A 753 -12.60 -13.95 -10.87
C ALA A 753 -13.25 -15.07 -10.04
N ASN A 754 -13.01 -15.07 -8.72
CA ASN A 754 -13.66 -16.00 -7.79
C ASN A 754 -14.70 -15.31 -6.89
N THR A 755 -15.00 -14.02 -7.12
CA THR A 755 -15.97 -13.27 -6.32
C THR A 755 -17.39 -13.60 -6.78
N THR A 756 -18.25 -14.00 -5.85
CA THR A 756 -19.66 -14.28 -6.09
C THR A 756 -20.38 -13.06 -6.65
N GLY A 757 -21.13 -13.25 -7.74
CA GLY A 757 -21.94 -12.21 -8.36
C GLY A 757 -21.14 -11.08 -9.03
N PHE A 758 -19.81 -11.22 -9.17
CA PHE A 758 -19.01 -10.20 -9.83
C PHE A 758 -19.25 -10.19 -11.35
N LYS A 759 -19.32 -8.97 -11.89
CA LYS A 759 -19.45 -8.70 -13.32
C LYS A 759 -18.21 -7.99 -13.84
N ALA A 760 -17.58 -8.58 -14.85
CA ALA A 760 -16.35 -8.10 -15.46
C ALA A 760 -16.50 -6.68 -15.97
N ASP A 761 -15.52 -5.83 -15.68
CA ASP A 761 -15.42 -4.49 -16.22
C ASP A 761 -14.91 -4.54 -17.67
N LEU A 762 -15.53 -3.77 -18.55
CA LEU A 762 -15.23 -3.67 -19.97
C LEU A 762 -14.73 -2.26 -20.28
N ASP A 763 -13.52 -2.14 -20.81
CA ASP A 763 -12.96 -0.85 -21.24
C ASP A 763 -13.11 -0.68 -22.75
N ALA A 764 -13.46 0.52 -23.19
CA ALA A 764 -13.67 0.82 -24.61
C ALA A 764 -12.94 2.09 -25.03
N LEU A 765 -12.10 1.97 -26.06
CA LEU A 765 -11.30 3.08 -26.56
C LEU A 765 -11.92 3.64 -27.84
N LYS A 766 -12.22 4.94 -27.86
CA LYS A 766 -12.62 5.66 -29.07
C LYS A 766 -11.51 6.60 -29.54
N SER A 767 -11.28 6.63 -30.85
CA SER A 767 -10.35 7.58 -31.45
C SER A 767 -11.02 8.94 -31.67
N THR A 768 -10.45 10.02 -31.14
CA THR A 768 -10.98 11.38 -31.29
C THR A 768 -9.97 12.26 -32.05
N PRO A 769 -10.31 12.74 -33.26
CA PRO A 769 -9.40 13.59 -34.04
C PRO A 769 -9.28 14.99 -33.46
N VAL A 770 -8.09 15.58 -33.58
CA VAL A 770 -7.80 16.95 -33.12
C VAL A 770 -7.65 17.85 -34.34
N TYR A 771 -8.42 18.92 -34.39
CA TYR A 771 -8.34 19.92 -35.46
C TYR A 771 -7.45 21.08 -35.04
N GLY A 772 -6.51 21.46 -35.92
CA GLY A 772 -5.61 22.61 -35.74
C GLY A 772 -5.03 23.07 -37.08
N PRO A 773 -4.38 24.25 -37.16
CA PRO A 773 -3.76 24.73 -38.40
C PRO A 773 -2.63 23.79 -38.87
N GLY A 774 -2.76 23.25 -40.08
CA GLY A 774 -1.84 22.25 -40.66
C GLY A 774 -2.56 20.99 -41.15
N HIS A 775 -1.82 19.92 -41.48
CA HIS A 775 -2.43 18.65 -41.88
C HIS A 775 -3.03 17.91 -40.66
N PRO A 776 -4.27 17.36 -40.76
CA PRO A 776 -4.92 16.64 -39.68
C PRO A 776 -4.26 15.25 -39.50
N GLY A 777 -3.21 15.19 -38.69
CA GLY A 777 -2.48 13.95 -38.37
C GLY A 777 -2.64 13.45 -36.94
N ARG A 778 -3.26 14.25 -36.06
CA ARG A 778 -3.36 13.94 -34.63
C ARG A 778 -4.72 13.38 -34.28
N VAL A 779 -4.72 12.21 -33.67
CA VAL A 779 -5.91 11.58 -33.14
C VAL A 779 -5.54 10.97 -31.81
N TYR A 780 -6.23 11.38 -30.77
CA TYR A 780 -6.02 10.85 -29.43
C TYR A 780 -6.92 9.64 -29.20
N VAL A 781 -6.47 8.80 -28.29
CA VAL A 781 -7.34 7.79 -27.70
C VAL A 781 -8.05 8.43 -26.53
N GLN A 782 -9.37 8.28 -26.48
CA GLN A 782 -10.18 8.62 -25.34
C GLN A 782 -10.88 7.35 -24.84
N ASP A 783 -10.79 7.11 -23.54
CA ASP A 783 -11.61 6.10 -22.88
C ASP A 783 -13.08 6.55 -22.89
N VAL A 784 -13.94 5.71 -23.46
CA VAL A 784 -15.39 5.87 -23.38
C VAL A 784 -15.83 4.98 -22.23
N ARG A 785 -16.17 5.62 -21.11
CA ARG A 785 -16.61 5.05 -19.81
C ARG A 785 -16.74 3.52 -19.78
N SER A 786 -15.96 2.92 -18.88
CA SER A 786 -16.01 1.51 -18.50
C SER A 786 -17.46 1.00 -18.32
N GLY A 787 -17.85 0.04 -19.14
CA GLY A 787 -19.09 -0.72 -19.00
C GLY A 787 -18.87 -1.98 -18.18
N ALA A 788 -19.91 -2.78 -17.96
CA ALA A 788 -19.75 -4.11 -17.36
C ALA A 788 -20.34 -5.18 -18.28
N ASP A 789 -19.72 -6.35 -18.29
CA ASP A 789 -20.28 -7.53 -18.93
C ASP A 789 -21.44 -8.05 -18.06
N HIS A 790 -22.66 -7.99 -18.59
CA HIS A 790 -23.87 -8.42 -17.89
C HIS A 790 -24.23 -9.89 -18.12
N THR A 791 -23.41 -10.65 -18.86
CA THR A 791 -23.61 -12.09 -19.05
C THR A 791 -23.59 -12.84 -17.71
N GLY A 792 -24.40 -13.89 -17.59
CA GLY A 792 -24.49 -14.71 -16.38
C GLY A 792 -23.21 -15.50 -16.11
N GLY A 793 -22.79 -15.58 -14.84
CA GLY A 793 -21.72 -16.47 -14.41
C GLY A 793 -22.19 -17.91 -14.21
N GLU A 794 -21.28 -18.82 -13.85
CA GLU A 794 -21.64 -20.21 -13.53
C GLU A 794 -22.48 -20.26 -12.24
N ILE A 795 -23.60 -20.98 -12.25
CA ILE A 795 -24.44 -21.17 -11.06
C ILE A 795 -23.94 -22.38 -10.28
N MET A 796 -23.39 -22.15 -9.09
CA MET A 796 -22.84 -23.17 -8.20
C MET A 796 -23.82 -23.49 -7.08
N ARG A 797 -24.12 -24.77 -6.85
CA ARG A 797 -25.04 -25.19 -5.79
C ARG A 797 -24.28 -25.39 -4.46
N THR A 798 -24.54 -24.55 -3.47
CA THR A 798 -23.84 -24.56 -2.16
C THR A 798 -24.55 -25.42 -1.12
N GLY A 799 -25.87 -25.57 -1.25
CA GLY A 799 -26.70 -26.30 -0.28
C GLY A 799 -27.10 -25.49 0.95
N ASN A 800 -26.70 -24.22 1.08
CA ASN A 800 -27.17 -23.34 2.16
C ASN A 800 -28.47 -22.63 1.75
N ASP A 801 -29.52 -22.69 2.57
CA ASP A 801 -30.84 -22.16 2.22
C ASP A 801 -30.89 -20.63 2.02
N LEU A 802 -29.89 -19.89 2.54
CA LEU A 802 -29.75 -18.44 2.38
C LEU A 802 -29.05 -18.04 1.08
N ASP A 803 -28.33 -18.95 0.44
CA ASP A 803 -27.65 -18.67 -0.82
C ASP A 803 -28.65 -18.64 -1.97
N ILE A 804 -28.67 -17.56 -2.73
CA ILE A 804 -29.55 -17.38 -3.87
C ILE A 804 -28.79 -17.00 -5.14
N ALA A 805 -29.24 -17.50 -6.29
CA ALA A 805 -28.73 -17.13 -7.59
C ALA A 805 -29.88 -16.73 -8.53
N ILE A 806 -29.70 -15.69 -9.33
CA ILE A 806 -30.68 -15.31 -10.35
C ILE A 806 -30.53 -16.22 -11.56
N ASN A 807 -31.64 -16.78 -12.05
CA ASN A 807 -31.66 -17.54 -13.28
C ASN A 807 -32.04 -16.64 -14.47
N GLY A 808 -31.04 -16.27 -15.28
CA GLY A 808 -31.21 -15.42 -16.47
C GLY A 808 -30.92 -13.94 -16.20
N ASP A 809 -31.68 -13.05 -16.85
CA ASP A 809 -31.50 -11.60 -16.73
C ASP A 809 -32.27 -11.04 -15.53
N GLY A 810 -31.59 -10.37 -14.61
CA GLY A 810 -32.21 -9.67 -13.48
C GLY A 810 -31.17 -9.31 -12.41
N PHE A 811 -31.55 -8.49 -11.44
CA PHE A 811 -30.66 -8.10 -10.33
C PHE A 811 -31.43 -8.08 -9.01
N ILE A 812 -30.69 -8.23 -7.92
CA ILE A 812 -31.15 -8.07 -6.54
C ILE A 812 -30.99 -6.60 -6.17
N ALA A 813 -32.05 -5.95 -5.70
CA ALA A 813 -31.95 -4.60 -5.20
C ALA A 813 -31.35 -4.59 -3.78
N VAL A 814 -30.40 -3.68 -3.56
CA VAL A 814 -29.69 -3.48 -2.29
C VAL A 814 -29.66 -2.00 -1.94
N GLN A 815 -29.48 -1.70 -0.66
CA GLN A 815 -29.22 -0.34 -0.22
C GLN A 815 -27.72 -0.07 -0.25
N ASP A 816 -27.29 0.93 -1.02
CA ASP A 816 -25.90 1.37 -1.06
C ASP A 816 -25.58 2.24 0.19
N ARG A 817 -24.30 2.52 0.42
CA ARG A 817 -23.80 3.22 1.62
C ARG A 817 -24.27 4.67 1.74
N ASP A 818 -24.64 5.29 0.63
CA ASP A 818 -25.26 6.61 0.57
C ASP A 818 -26.78 6.58 0.83
N GLY A 819 -27.34 5.39 1.06
CA GLY A 819 -28.76 5.14 1.29
C GLY A 819 -29.59 5.00 0.01
N SER A 820 -28.98 5.15 -1.18
CA SER A 820 -29.63 4.97 -2.48
C SER A 820 -29.86 3.49 -2.81
N GLU A 821 -30.77 3.22 -3.75
CA GLU A 821 -31.03 1.86 -4.23
C GLU A 821 -30.03 1.48 -5.33
N GLY A 822 -29.25 0.43 -5.08
CA GLY A 822 -28.34 -0.17 -6.05
C GLY A 822 -28.72 -1.60 -6.40
N TYR A 823 -28.03 -2.19 -7.37
CA TYR A 823 -28.33 -3.52 -7.90
C TYR A 823 -27.09 -4.40 -7.89
N THR A 824 -27.26 -5.65 -7.47
CA THR A 824 -26.18 -6.65 -7.39
C THR A 824 -26.64 -8.02 -7.90
N ARG A 825 -25.67 -8.86 -8.22
CA ARG A 825 -25.83 -10.28 -8.54
C ARG A 825 -25.33 -11.19 -7.41
N ALA A 826 -24.71 -10.61 -6.38
CA ALA A 826 -24.23 -11.35 -5.22
C ALA A 826 -25.42 -11.74 -4.32
N GLY A 827 -25.65 -13.05 -4.21
CA GLY A 827 -26.75 -13.63 -3.43
C GLY A 827 -26.28 -14.50 -2.26
N ASP A 828 -25.08 -14.25 -1.76
CA ASP A 828 -24.51 -14.83 -0.53
C ASP A 828 -25.10 -14.14 0.70
N LEU A 829 -26.38 -14.42 0.98
CA LEU A 829 -27.13 -13.70 1.99
C LEU A 829 -26.76 -14.16 3.40
N ARG A 830 -26.67 -13.20 4.32
CA ARG A 830 -26.48 -13.41 5.75
C ARG A 830 -27.33 -12.43 6.55
N ILE A 831 -27.50 -12.72 7.83
CA ILE A 831 -28.27 -11.89 8.74
C ILE A 831 -27.29 -11.30 9.75
N ASN A 832 -27.28 -9.98 9.89
CA ASN A 832 -26.39 -9.31 10.82
C ASN A 832 -26.96 -9.26 12.25
N ALA A 833 -26.18 -8.74 13.19
CA ALA A 833 -26.56 -8.67 14.60
C ALA A 833 -27.82 -7.84 14.89
N SER A 834 -28.18 -6.90 14.00
CA SER A 834 -29.42 -6.12 14.08
C SER A 834 -30.62 -6.80 13.41
N GLY A 835 -30.45 -7.99 12.86
CA GLY A 835 -31.49 -8.77 12.20
C GLY A 835 -31.79 -8.33 10.77
N LEU A 836 -30.99 -7.46 10.16
CA LEU A 836 -31.14 -7.13 8.73
C LEU A 836 -30.51 -8.22 7.85
N LEU A 837 -31.19 -8.50 6.73
CA LEU A 837 -30.67 -9.36 5.67
C LEU A 837 -29.71 -8.54 4.81
N GLU A 838 -28.47 -8.99 4.70
CA GLU A 838 -27.42 -8.37 3.89
C GLU A 838 -26.72 -9.42 3.02
N ASN A 839 -26.04 -9.01 1.96
CA ASN A 839 -25.14 -9.90 1.22
C ASN A 839 -23.78 -10.05 1.93
N GLY A 840 -22.88 -10.89 1.43
CA GLY A 840 -21.57 -11.11 2.06
C GLY A 840 -20.67 -9.87 2.09
N ALA A 841 -20.92 -8.91 1.20
CA ALA A 841 -20.28 -7.60 1.17
C ALA A 841 -20.88 -6.57 2.16
N GLY A 842 -21.93 -6.95 2.91
CA GLY A 842 -22.54 -6.14 3.96
C GLY A 842 -23.58 -5.12 3.49
N TYR A 843 -24.10 -5.26 2.26
CA TYR A 843 -25.16 -4.40 1.73
C TYR A 843 -26.54 -4.94 2.12
N PRO A 844 -27.40 -4.14 2.78
CA PRO A 844 -28.76 -4.57 3.12
C PRO A 844 -29.59 -4.86 1.88
N ILE A 845 -30.30 -5.99 1.88
CA ILE A 845 -31.19 -6.41 0.79
C ILE A 845 -32.51 -5.64 0.87
N MET A 846 -32.94 -5.09 -0.26
CA MET A 846 -34.19 -4.34 -0.35
C MET A 846 -35.39 -5.26 -0.58
N GLY A 847 -36.46 -5.04 0.19
CA GLY A 847 -37.77 -5.66 0.03
C GLY A 847 -38.81 -4.69 -0.52
N ASN A 848 -40.10 -4.97 -0.32
CA ASN A 848 -41.19 -4.11 -0.80
C ASN A 848 -41.33 -2.81 0.01
N GLY A 849 -40.89 -2.81 1.28
CA GLY A 849 -41.05 -1.70 2.22
C GLY A 849 -39.76 -1.02 2.66
N GLY A 850 -38.60 -1.37 2.08
CA GLY A 850 -37.27 -0.96 2.53
C GLY A 850 -36.35 -2.15 2.80
N PRO A 851 -35.22 -1.96 3.51
CA PRO A 851 -34.33 -3.06 3.90
C PRO A 851 -35.05 -4.14 4.70
N ILE A 852 -34.80 -5.41 4.37
CA ILE A 852 -35.51 -6.54 4.98
C ILE A 852 -34.93 -6.83 6.38
N ALA A 853 -35.79 -6.78 7.40
CA ALA A 853 -35.46 -7.19 8.76
C ALA A 853 -36.15 -8.52 9.12
N ILE A 854 -35.36 -9.47 9.61
CA ILE A 854 -35.78 -10.84 9.92
C ILE A 854 -35.79 -11.02 11.45
N PRO A 855 -36.94 -11.29 12.08
CA PRO A 855 -37.02 -11.58 13.51
C PRO A 855 -36.47 -12.97 13.83
N PRO A 856 -36.15 -13.29 15.10
CA PRO A 856 -35.63 -14.60 15.49
C PRO A 856 -36.49 -15.78 15.02
N PHE A 857 -35.88 -16.78 14.39
CA PHE A 857 -36.54 -17.92 13.74
C PHE A 857 -35.85 -19.25 14.06
N GLU A 858 -36.56 -20.35 13.86
CA GLU A 858 -36.03 -21.73 13.89
C GLU A 858 -35.57 -22.19 12.50
N LYS A 859 -36.32 -21.85 11.46
CA LYS A 859 -35.98 -22.13 10.05
C LYS A 859 -36.35 -20.95 9.14
N LEU A 860 -35.54 -20.69 8.12
CA LEU A 860 -35.79 -19.70 7.08
C LEU A 860 -35.76 -20.37 5.72
N GLN A 861 -36.67 -19.96 4.83
CA GLN A 861 -36.72 -20.43 3.44
C GLN A 861 -36.97 -19.26 2.49
N VAL A 862 -36.24 -19.24 1.38
CA VAL A 862 -36.45 -18.29 0.29
C VAL A 862 -37.12 -19.01 -0.89
N GLY A 863 -38.29 -18.51 -1.32
CA GLY A 863 -39.02 -19.01 -2.48
C GLY A 863 -38.35 -18.61 -3.80
N SER A 864 -38.71 -19.28 -4.90
CA SER A 864 -38.18 -18.98 -6.23
C SER A 864 -38.57 -17.60 -6.77
N ASP A 865 -39.58 -16.97 -6.18
CA ASP A 865 -40.06 -15.62 -6.45
C ASP A 865 -39.47 -14.56 -5.49
N GLY A 866 -38.47 -14.94 -4.69
CA GLY A 866 -37.84 -14.08 -3.68
C GLY A 866 -38.62 -13.92 -2.38
N THR A 867 -39.73 -14.64 -2.19
CA THR A 867 -40.51 -14.56 -0.94
C THR A 867 -39.75 -15.22 0.21
N ILE A 868 -39.51 -14.47 1.28
CA ILE A 868 -38.83 -14.94 2.49
C ILE A 868 -39.89 -15.38 3.50
N SER A 869 -39.81 -16.65 3.90
CA SER A 869 -40.68 -17.24 4.90
C SER A 869 -39.86 -17.82 6.05
N ILE A 870 -40.32 -17.64 7.29
CA ILE A 870 -39.67 -18.17 8.49
C ILE A 870 -40.61 -19.06 9.31
N LEU A 871 -40.03 -19.93 10.11
CA LEU A 871 -40.70 -20.60 11.23
C LEU A 871 -40.35 -19.84 12.52
N PRO A 872 -41.29 -19.10 13.14
CA PRO A 872 -41.02 -18.35 14.38
C PRO A 872 -40.72 -19.26 15.57
N LEU A 873 -39.90 -18.79 16.52
CA LEU A 873 -39.58 -19.54 17.74
C LEU A 873 -40.86 -19.87 18.54
N GLY A 874 -41.11 -21.16 18.78
CA GLY A 874 -42.18 -21.65 19.67
C GLY A 874 -43.55 -21.91 19.00
N GLN A 875 -43.65 -21.94 17.67
CA GLN A 875 -44.85 -22.40 16.95
C GLN A 875 -44.71 -23.85 16.44
N ASP A 876 -45.84 -24.51 16.15
CA ASP A 876 -45.87 -25.85 15.54
C ASP A 876 -45.11 -25.86 14.19
N ALA A 877 -44.29 -26.89 13.99
CA ALA A 877 -43.26 -27.04 12.94
C ALA A 877 -43.73 -27.06 11.47
N THR A 878 -44.97 -26.66 11.17
CA THR A 878 -45.56 -26.74 9.83
C THR A 878 -46.10 -25.43 9.26
N THR A 879 -46.19 -24.35 10.05
CA THR A 879 -46.78 -23.08 9.57
C THR A 879 -45.67 -22.04 9.35
N MET A 880 -45.18 -21.92 8.11
CA MET A 880 -44.23 -20.88 7.72
C MET A 880 -44.95 -19.53 7.62
N ALA A 881 -44.42 -18.50 8.27
CA ALA A 881 -44.90 -17.12 8.17
C ALA A 881 -44.10 -16.37 7.10
N VAL A 882 -44.77 -15.69 6.18
CA VAL A 882 -44.13 -14.82 5.18
C VAL A 882 -43.74 -13.50 5.84
N ILE A 883 -42.47 -13.09 5.70
CA ILE A 883 -41.94 -11.86 6.28
C ILE A 883 -41.94 -10.72 5.26
N ASP A 884 -41.23 -10.90 4.14
CA ASP A 884 -41.19 -9.95 3.03
C ASP A 884 -40.78 -10.70 1.74
N ARG A 885 -40.70 -9.99 0.62
CA ARG A 885 -40.19 -10.48 -0.65
C ARG A 885 -39.03 -9.61 -1.12
N ILE A 886 -37.93 -10.24 -1.53
CA ILE A 886 -36.76 -9.59 -2.12
C ILE A 886 -37.18 -8.84 -3.39
N LYS A 887 -36.77 -7.57 -3.50
CA LYS A 887 -37.02 -6.77 -4.69
C LYS A 887 -36.07 -7.19 -5.81
N LEU A 888 -36.63 -7.85 -6.83
CA LEU A 888 -35.93 -8.28 -8.04
C LEU A 888 -36.31 -7.39 -9.21
N VAL A 889 -35.32 -6.91 -9.95
CA VAL A 889 -35.52 -5.94 -11.04
C VAL A 889 -34.84 -6.40 -12.33
N LYS A 890 -35.39 -5.99 -13.48
CA LYS A 890 -34.78 -6.18 -14.80
C LYS A 890 -34.54 -4.83 -15.48
N PRO A 891 -33.50 -4.07 -15.07
CA PRO A 891 -33.12 -2.82 -15.70
C PRO A 891 -32.61 -3.01 -17.14
N ASP A 892 -32.71 -1.95 -17.96
CA ASP A 892 -32.03 -1.87 -19.25
C ASP A 892 -30.52 -1.76 -19.01
N THR A 893 -29.78 -2.75 -19.50
CA THR A 893 -28.32 -2.87 -19.33
C THR A 893 -27.55 -1.67 -19.89
N SER A 894 -28.08 -0.97 -20.90
CA SER A 894 -27.43 0.22 -21.47
C SER A 894 -27.43 1.44 -20.53
N THR A 895 -28.32 1.43 -19.54
CA THR A 895 -28.50 2.54 -18.57
C THR A 895 -27.84 2.30 -17.23
N LEU A 896 -27.26 1.12 -17.03
CA LEU A 896 -26.60 0.77 -15.78
C LEU A 896 -25.18 1.33 -15.75
N GLU A 897 -24.83 1.98 -14.65
CA GLU A 897 -23.46 2.36 -14.33
C GLU A 897 -23.02 1.64 -13.06
N LYS A 898 -21.81 1.09 -13.07
CA LYS A 898 -21.19 0.48 -11.89
C LYS A 898 -20.43 1.57 -11.14
N ASN A 899 -20.65 1.68 -9.84
CA ASN A 899 -19.88 2.61 -9.00
C ASN A 899 -18.56 1.97 -8.53
N THR A 900 -17.74 2.74 -7.80
CA THR A 900 -16.46 2.26 -7.24
C THR A 900 -16.61 1.13 -6.22
N ASN A 901 -17.81 0.92 -5.69
CA ASN A 901 -18.13 -0.15 -4.75
C ASN A 901 -18.59 -1.44 -5.45
N GLY A 902 -18.65 -1.45 -6.79
CA GLY A 902 -19.08 -2.61 -7.57
C GLY A 902 -20.60 -2.81 -7.63
N ILE A 903 -21.38 -1.85 -7.14
CA ILE A 903 -22.85 -1.85 -7.18
C ILE A 903 -23.33 -1.10 -8.42
N PHE A 904 -24.35 -1.66 -9.08
CA PHE A 904 -24.95 -1.05 -10.27
C PHE A 904 -26.02 -0.04 -9.89
N HIS A 905 -26.06 1.08 -10.60
CA HIS A 905 -27.06 2.13 -10.47
C HIS A 905 -27.66 2.43 -11.84
N ALA A 906 -28.99 2.53 -11.91
CA ALA A 906 -29.67 2.86 -13.15
C ALA A 906 -29.69 4.38 -13.36
N LYS A 907 -29.37 4.85 -14.57
CA LYS A 907 -29.55 6.25 -14.96
C LYS A 907 -31.03 6.56 -15.15
N GLY A 908 -31.66 7.15 -14.14
CA GLY A 908 -33.05 7.63 -14.22
C GLY A 908 -33.89 7.16 -13.03
N GLU A 909 -35.17 6.88 -13.28
CA GLU A 909 -36.06 6.32 -12.25
C GLU A 909 -35.67 4.88 -11.90
N ALA A 910 -35.81 4.53 -10.62
CA ALA A 910 -35.54 3.18 -10.15
C ALA A 910 -36.43 2.16 -10.90
N PRO A 911 -35.87 1.07 -11.45
CA PRO A 911 -36.62 0.06 -12.14
C PRO A 911 -37.63 -0.60 -11.18
N LEU A 912 -38.83 -0.83 -11.71
CA LEU A 912 -39.89 -1.48 -10.96
C LEU A 912 -39.58 -2.97 -10.76
N PRO A 913 -40.11 -3.60 -9.69
CA PRO A 913 -39.98 -5.03 -9.50
C PRO A 913 -40.55 -5.81 -10.69
N ASP A 914 -39.82 -6.80 -11.18
CA ASP A 914 -40.21 -7.62 -12.34
C ASP A 914 -40.43 -9.08 -11.92
N ALA A 915 -41.64 -9.59 -12.13
CA ALA A 915 -42.03 -10.96 -11.75
C ALA A 915 -41.46 -12.05 -12.68
N SER A 916 -40.82 -11.68 -13.79
CA SER A 916 -40.16 -12.63 -14.70
C SER A 916 -38.79 -13.11 -14.19
N VAL A 917 -38.20 -12.39 -13.23
CA VAL A 917 -36.91 -12.75 -12.62
C VAL A 917 -37.13 -13.86 -11.60
N ASN A 918 -36.50 -15.02 -11.82
CA ASN A 918 -36.59 -16.17 -10.94
C ASN A 918 -35.27 -16.41 -10.21
N ILE A 919 -35.37 -16.90 -8.97
CA ILE A 919 -34.24 -17.28 -8.13
C ILE A 919 -34.14 -18.80 -8.03
N VAL A 920 -32.90 -19.30 -8.00
CA VAL A 920 -32.55 -20.64 -7.57
C VAL A 920 -32.01 -20.56 -6.14
N SER A 921 -32.76 -21.10 -5.18
CA SER A 921 -32.33 -21.18 -3.77
C SER A 921 -31.31 -22.30 -3.59
N GLY A 922 -30.39 -22.12 -2.62
CA GLY A 922 -29.30 -23.03 -2.33
C GLY A 922 -28.14 -22.97 -3.33
N SER A 923 -28.04 -21.87 -4.09
CA SER A 923 -27.04 -21.70 -5.16
C SER A 923 -26.50 -20.27 -5.19
N LEU A 924 -25.27 -20.08 -5.66
CA LEU A 924 -24.62 -18.80 -5.86
C LEU A 924 -24.22 -18.64 -7.33
N GLU A 925 -24.32 -17.42 -7.84
CA GLU A 925 -23.77 -17.06 -9.16
C GLU A 925 -22.27 -16.72 -9.01
N GLY A 926 -21.40 -17.41 -9.75
CA GLY A 926 -19.98 -17.08 -9.81
C GLY A 926 -19.68 -15.83 -10.64
N SER A 927 -18.41 -15.43 -10.66
CA SER A 927 -17.93 -14.36 -11.55
C SER A 927 -18.08 -14.78 -13.03
N ASN A 928 -18.37 -13.83 -13.91
CA ASN A 928 -18.30 -14.07 -15.36
C ASN A 928 -16.91 -13.78 -15.95
N VAL A 929 -15.91 -13.47 -15.11
CA VAL A 929 -14.54 -13.29 -15.56
C VAL A 929 -13.92 -14.65 -15.89
N ASN A 930 -13.36 -14.78 -17.10
CA ASN A 930 -12.54 -15.92 -17.48
C ASN A 930 -11.05 -15.64 -17.15
N PRO A 931 -10.45 -16.31 -16.14
CA PRO A 931 -9.05 -16.04 -15.75
C PRO A 931 -8.05 -16.28 -16.88
N VAL A 932 -8.30 -17.28 -17.74
CA VAL A 932 -7.38 -17.62 -18.84
C VAL A 932 -7.38 -16.51 -19.88
N GLU A 933 -8.55 -15.99 -20.22
CA GLU A 933 -8.68 -14.87 -21.16
C GLU A 933 -8.08 -13.59 -20.58
N SER A 934 -8.33 -13.29 -19.30
CA SER A 934 -7.72 -12.14 -18.61
C SER A 934 -6.20 -12.22 -18.53
N LEU A 935 -5.61 -13.41 -18.34
CA LEU A 935 -4.15 -13.58 -18.36
C LEU A 935 -3.56 -13.37 -19.76
N VAL A 936 -4.25 -13.83 -20.82
CA VAL A 936 -3.84 -13.56 -22.21
C VAL A 936 -3.92 -12.06 -22.52
N LYS A 937 -5.03 -11.39 -22.14
CA LYS A 937 -5.19 -9.94 -22.27
C LYS A 937 -4.11 -9.17 -21.52
N MET A 938 -3.68 -9.65 -20.35
CA MET A 938 -2.59 -9.04 -19.59
C MET A 938 -1.26 -9.05 -20.37
N ILE A 939 -0.93 -10.17 -21.03
CA ILE A 939 0.29 -10.28 -21.85
C ILE A 939 0.21 -9.30 -23.03
N GLU A 940 -0.95 -9.20 -23.68
CA GLU A 940 -1.18 -8.29 -24.79
C GLU A 940 -1.03 -6.81 -24.37
N ILE A 941 -1.71 -6.40 -23.30
CA ILE A 941 -1.65 -5.04 -22.75
C ILE A 941 -0.21 -4.71 -22.31
N SER A 942 0.47 -5.64 -21.66
CA SER A 942 1.85 -5.44 -21.21
C SER A 942 2.81 -5.26 -22.38
N ARG A 943 2.62 -6.01 -23.48
CA ARG A 943 3.39 -5.83 -24.71
C ARG A 943 3.11 -4.47 -25.35
N GLN A 944 1.86 -4.00 -25.31
CA GLN A 944 1.49 -2.67 -25.80
C GLN A 944 2.13 -1.54 -24.99
N PHE A 945 2.09 -1.64 -23.66
CA PHE A 945 2.77 -0.70 -22.79
C PHE A 945 4.28 -0.66 -23.09
N GLU A 946 4.91 -1.82 -23.24
CA GLU A 946 6.34 -1.91 -23.60
C GLU A 946 6.62 -1.24 -24.95
N MET A 947 5.76 -1.42 -25.96
CA MET A 947 5.87 -0.74 -27.24
C MET A 947 5.80 0.78 -27.07
N GLN A 948 4.84 1.31 -26.30
CA GLN A 948 4.71 2.75 -26.04
C GLN A 948 5.92 3.33 -25.29
N VAL A 949 6.43 2.62 -24.28
CA VAL A 949 7.67 2.98 -23.57
C VAL A 949 8.87 3.00 -24.53
N LYS A 950 8.95 2.04 -25.46
CA LYS A 950 9.98 2.02 -26.50
C LYS A 950 9.86 3.23 -27.44
N MET A 951 8.64 3.69 -27.76
CA MET A 951 8.43 4.94 -28.51
C MET A 951 8.97 6.15 -27.76
N MET A 952 8.67 6.26 -26.46
CA MET A 952 9.18 7.34 -25.61
C MET A 952 10.71 7.31 -25.51
N LYS A 953 11.31 6.12 -25.37
CA LYS A 953 12.78 5.96 -25.34
C LYS A 953 13.44 6.36 -26.66
N SER A 954 12.84 6.03 -27.79
CA SER A 954 13.38 6.46 -29.08
C SER A 954 13.21 7.96 -29.32
N ALA A 955 12.10 8.55 -28.85
CA ALA A 955 11.94 10.00 -28.84
C ALA A 955 13.06 10.66 -28.01
N GLU A 956 13.38 10.10 -26.83
CA GLU A 956 14.51 10.54 -26.01
C GLU A 956 15.87 10.44 -26.72
N GLU A 957 16.15 9.33 -27.38
CA GLU A 957 17.41 9.15 -28.11
C GLU A 957 17.50 10.17 -29.26
N ASN A 958 16.40 10.45 -29.94
CA ASN A 958 16.34 11.47 -30.97
C ASN A 958 16.53 12.89 -30.38
N ASP A 959 15.99 13.17 -29.19
CA ASP A 959 16.14 14.45 -28.48
C ASP A 959 17.59 14.68 -28.07
N LYS A 960 18.24 13.66 -27.49
CA LYS A 960 19.67 13.72 -27.12
C LYS A 960 20.55 13.97 -28.33
N SER A 961 20.23 13.36 -29.46
CA SER A 961 20.95 13.61 -30.71
C SER A 961 20.70 15.05 -31.20
N ALA A 962 19.47 15.54 -31.16
CA ALA A 962 19.14 16.91 -31.58
C ALA A 962 19.80 17.98 -30.68
N ALA A 963 19.85 17.76 -29.37
CA ALA A 963 20.52 18.65 -28.42
C ALA A 963 22.02 18.81 -28.70
N LYS A 964 22.69 17.78 -29.21
CA LYS A 964 24.11 17.87 -29.62
C LYS A 964 24.33 18.88 -30.75
N LEU A 965 23.35 19.10 -31.64
CA LEU A 965 23.47 20.14 -32.68
C LEU A 965 23.45 21.55 -32.10
N LEU A 966 22.61 21.77 -31.08
CA LEU A 966 22.51 23.07 -30.39
C LEU A 966 23.74 23.40 -29.54
N GLN A 967 24.55 22.40 -29.20
CA GLN A 967 25.75 22.57 -28.37
C GLN A 967 27.03 22.86 -29.18
N VAL A 968 26.98 22.68 -30.51
CA VAL A 968 28.12 22.84 -31.43
C VAL A 968 28.00 24.11 -32.30
N GLY A 969 26.81 24.71 -32.38
CA GLY A 969 26.61 26.08 -32.87
C GLY A 969 26.79 27.08 -31.74
#